data_AF-A0A835G6K7-F1
#
_entry.id   AF-A0A835G6K7-F1
#
_cell.length_a   1.000
_cell.length_b   1.000
_cell.length_c   1.000
_cell.angle_alpha   90.00
_cell.angle_beta   90.00
_cell.angle_gamma   90.00
#
_symmetry.space_group_name_H-M   'P 1'
#
loop_
_entity.id
_entity.type
_entity.pdbx_description
1 polymer ?
#
loop_
_entity_poly.entity_id
_entity_poly.type
_entity_poly.pdbx_seq_one_letter_code
_entity_poly.pdbx_strand_id
1 'polypeptide(L)'
;MLVLILFLIPTIVQGRIEVDIIVKSNGTDVTVNASYTGSDHKLVTDEDLKLFNVTMAELNRGMRVELGKVPDAIFIRNPTPYGDLFSKFKWEQMKRKLTVVKTKIIDIVNQDIVLDTHEHINNTTNIVTAKRSMFKVMDNSLCSTWSKTGLPGDNAHTTFILNFEDGKAEIVKQWRNESTMNFKIPVGITEKSLITIAPEQTAVTKLIVSRTIILIELIYKAELSGSLIGNYAELYGKYHYWAPAVKNILKAAKNNFYSPSTAMALVVLILGASLSASLFVFHVAVVPLIFKYSKGFRRNLVFANFVQWPPNTDFEEPTSAGIEGARNLSIEYQSKVDKCNVKIGIWHILPKTAYERLKGNFESTTDREELNKILDDELTKSKNPVVLYCHGNSNSRAATHRIQLYKFFQKMEFHTIAFDYRGYGDSTNLRPTEAGVVEDSLVVYEWLLSTLGGTAISSHLLGNLRELSVTLLDRSTPLPLPRGLILEAPFNNLADEVAKHPLSKLVTWLPYYEWTFVDPFRSNDEQTFKSDEYLVKVRSLPILILHAKDDLYRSVLQSRGKDDAMIKLHAYEKKEDLGHKWICHAADLPDVVGGLLVAGASVTASIFVVQVAVLPLLFKYSKSIQRKMVFSNCINYPRNLDYENPSSCNVVGGRHFNIAFQSVVDSCPIKLGAWHIVPCSMFREVFVIRDYLSVDARLHQELKRTQNTVVLYCHGNSNHRASPHRLQMYKVFQELNFHVITFDYRGYGDSTHVRPTERGVVEDALAMYAWLIESTNEKNRPVIIIWGHSLGTAVAANMAANLPELCRCQGRALLPSPDAVVLEAPFNNLPDEIESHPFSKFVSWLPYYKDTFVKPFTASPEYAFTTDQYLCSVPNLPVLILHSKGDKVVPFNLAVKLHTKVAESRKKLGAPLVLRAFDKGLGLGHNNLCDAPELKSFVTDFVTQVKGWNELKKSKSFRLKQSLLHL
;
A
#
# COMPACT_ATOMS: atom_id res chain seq x y z
N MET A 1 -48.64 7.79 59.31
CA MET A 1 -48.53 7.23 57.94
C MET A 1 -47.41 8.00 57.23
N LEU A 2 -46.24 7.39 57.13
CA LEU A 2 -45.05 7.96 56.46
C LEU A 2 -45.28 7.99 54.94
N VAL A 3 -45.07 9.15 54.32
CA VAL A 3 -44.77 9.24 52.88
C VAL A 3 -43.30 9.59 52.79
N LEU A 4 -42.50 8.59 52.39
CA LEU A 4 -41.06 8.70 52.19
C LEU A 4 -40.78 9.75 51.10
N ILE A 5 -40.17 10.86 51.51
CA ILE A 5 -39.42 11.75 50.62
C ILE A 5 -38.10 11.03 50.33
N LEU A 6 -38.04 10.34 49.20
CA LEU A 6 -36.80 9.81 48.64
C LEU A 6 -35.97 10.99 48.12
N PHE A 7 -35.20 11.61 49.02
CA PHE A 7 -34.03 12.38 48.64
C PHE A 7 -33.08 11.43 47.90
N LEU A 8 -32.97 11.60 46.59
CA LEU A 8 -31.83 11.11 45.82
C LEU A 8 -30.60 11.86 46.32
N ILE A 9 -29.95 11.27 47.34
CA ILE A 9 -28.61 11.64 47.77
C ILE A 9 -27.73 11.57 46.52
N PRO A 10 -27.05 12.65 46.10
CA PRO A 10 -26.05 12.56 45.04
C PRO A 10 -24.97 11.64 45.59
N THR A 11 -24.91 10.42 45.08
CA THR A 11 -23.82 9.50 45.36
C THR A 11 -22.56 10.23 44.92
N ILE A 12 -21.70 10.57 45.89
CA ILE A 12 -20.38 11.13 45.66
C ILE A 12 -19.58 10.04 44.95
N VAL A 13 -19.66 10.01 43.62
CA VAL A 13 -18.86 9.12 42.77
C VAL A 13 -17.53 9.83 42.53
N GLN A 14 -16.48 9.37 43.22
CA GLN A 14 -15.10 9.80 42.96
C GLN A 14 -14.69 9.37 41.55
N GLY A 15 -14.50 10.35 40.66
CA GLY A 15 -13.98 10.17 39.29
C GLY A 15 -15.06 9.93 38.24
N ARG A 16 -15.50 10.98 37.54
CA ARG A 16 -16.41 10.86 36.39
C ARG A 16 -15.67 11.20 35.11
N ILE A 17 -15.71 10.28 34.15
CA ILE A 17 -15.35 10.56 32.76
C ILE A 17 -16.56 11.27 32.15
N GLU A 18 -16.35 12.42 31.53
CA GLU A 18 -17.41 13.16 30.83
C GLU A 18 -17.11 13.19 29.33
N VAL A 19 -18.13 12.99 28.51
CA VAL A 19 -18.06 13.05 27.05
C VAL A 19 -19.12 14.05 26.58
N ASP A 20 -18.69 15.19 26.07
CA ASP A 20 -19.55 16.25 25.56
C ASP A 20 -19.66 16.14 24.03
N ILE A 21 -20.89 15.99 23.55
CA ILE A 21 -21.24 15.83 22.15
C ILE A 21 -22.11 17.01 21.73
N ILE A 22 -21.58 17.85 20.84
CA ILE A 22 -22.25 19.02 20.30
C ILE A 22 -22.74 18.70 18.89
N VAL A 23 -24.04 18.79 18.67
CA VAL A 23 -24.71 18.58 17.38
C VAL A 23 -25.25 19.91 16.87
N LYS A 24 -24.84 20.33 15.67
CA LYS A 24 -25.33 21.54 15.00
C LYS A 24 -25.92 21.18 13.63
N SER A 25 -27.02 21.81 13.25
CA SER A 25 -27.74 21.52 12.01
C SER A 25 -27.92 22.77 11.17
N ASN A 26 -27.42 22.77 9.94
CA ASN A 26 -27.62 23.86 8.98
C ASN A 26 -28.72 23.51 7.95
N GLY A 27 -29.71 22.71 8.34
CA GLY A 27 -30.81 22.27 7.48
C GLY A 27 -30.51 20.98 6.72
N THR A 28 -29.53 20.98 5.82
CA THR A 28 -29.14 19.77 5.05
C THR A 28 -27.91 19.05 5.60
N ASP A 29 -27.03 19.78 6.28
CA ASP A 29 -25.79 19.24 6.86
C ASP A 29 -25.83 19.27 8.38
N VAL A 30 -25.53 18.13 8.99
CA VAL A 30 -25.40 17.99 10.45
C VAL A 30 -23.91 17.84 10.78
N THR A 31 -23.40 18.75 11.60
CA THR A 31 -22.03 18.68 12.12
C THR A 31 -22.07 18.22 13.57
N VAL A 32 -21.19 17.27 13.89
CA VAL A 32 -21.07 16.73 15.25
C VAL A 32 -19.64 16.95 15.70
N ASN A 33 -19.46 17.43 16.92
CA ASN A 33 -18.17 17.50 17.59
C ASN A 33 -18.26 16.76 18.93
N ALA A 34 -17.25 15.94 19.23
CA ALA A 34 -17.19 15.19 20.48
C ALA A 34 -15.88 15.49 21.23
N SER A 35 -16.01 15.94 22.48
CA SER A 35 -14.90 16.22 23.40
C SER A 35 -15.07 15.40 24.68
N TYR A 36 -14.02 15.29 25.48
CA TYR A 36 -14.05 14.48 26.70
C TYR A 36 -13.11 15.04 27.77
N THR A 37 -13.46 14.80 29.03
CA THR A 37 -12.69 15.23 30.21
C THR A 37 -12.79 14.18 31.34
N GLY A 38 -11.94 14.33 32.36
CA GLY A 38 -12.00 13.51 33.58
C GLY A 38 -11.29 12.15 33.52
N SER A 39 -11.32 11.43 34.64
CA SER A 39 -10.78 10.08 34.79
C SER A 39 -11.43 9.34 35.96
N ASP A 40 -11.56 8.03 35.83
CA ASP A 40 -12.02 7.13 36.89
C ASP A 40 -10.81 6.47 37.60
N HIS A 41 -10.91 6.26 38.91
CA HIS A 41 -9.84 5.68 39.73
C HIS A 41 -10.38 4.57 40.64
N LYS A 42 -9.82 3.36 40.51
CA LYS A 42 -10.19 2.18 41.31
C LYS A 42 -8.96 1.58 41.99
N LEU A 43 -9.09 1.13 43.24
CA LEU A 43 -8.03 0.33 43.89
C LEU A 43 -7.79 -0.98 43.12
N VAL A 44 -6.53 -1.35 42.95
CA VAL A 44 -6.12 -2.50 42.14
C VAL A 44 -6.45 -3.83 42.82
N THR A 45 -6.99 -4.77 42.04
CA THR A 45 -7.17 -6.17 42.43
C THR A 45 -6.13 -7.10 41.82
N ASP A 46 -6.05 -8.35 42.30
CA ASP A 46 -5.16 -9.35 41.70
C ASP A 46 -5.60 -9.70 40.27
N GLU A 47 -6.90 -9.57 39.98
CA GLU A 47 -7.45 -9.69 38.62
C GLU A 47 -7.00 -8.52 37.73
N ASP A 48 -6.95 -7.29 38.25
CA ASP A 48 -6.41 -6.14 37.52
C ASP A 48 -4.92 -6.38 37.18
N LEU A 49 -4.11 -6.89 38.11
CA LEU A 49 -2.69 -7.19 37.85
C LEU A 49 -2.50 -8.24 36.75
N LYS A 50 -3.32 -9.31 36.76
CA LYS A 50 -3.33 -10.31 35.68
C LYS A 50 -3.67 -9.67 34.34
N LEU A 51 -4.64 -8.75 34.31
CA LEU A 51 -5.04 -8.06 33.09
C LEU A 51 -3.93 -7.16 32.52
N PHE A 52 -3.16 -6.49 33.39
CA PHE A 52 -1.97 -5.73 32.98
C PHE A 52 -0.76 -6.62 32.67
N ASN A 53 -0.91 -7.96 32.76
CA ASN A 53 0.16 -8.94 32.65
C ASN A 53 1.34 -8.60 33.59
N VAL A 54 1.04 -8.19 34.82
CA VAL A 54 2.02 -7.86 35.87
C VAL A 54 2.06 -8.98 36.89
N THR A 55 3.23 -9.56 37.07
CA THR A 55 3.49 -10.60 38.06
C THR A 55 4.21 -10.06 39.29
N MET A 56 4.09 -10.74 40.44
CA MET A 56 4.85 -10.39 41.63
C MET A 56 6.38 -10.47 41.41
N ALA A 57 6.83 -11.38 40.55
CA ALA A 57 8.24 -11.49 40.17
C ALA A 57 8.75 -10.23 39.45
N GLU A 58 7.94 -9.65 38.57
CA GLU A 58 8.28 -8.41 37.86
C GLU A 58 8.28 -7.21 38.81
N LEU A 59 7.35 -7.14 39.75
CA LEU A 59 7.34 -6.10 40.78
C LEU A 59 8.60 -6.21 41.66
N ASN A 60 8.98 -7.40 42.12
CA ASN A 60 10.21 -7.63 42.87
C ASN A 60 11.47 -7.28 42.07
N ARG A 61 11.51 -7.63 40.78
CA ARG A 61 12.61 -7.25 39.87
C ARG A 61 12.69 -5.73 39.71
N GLY A 62 11.55 -5.06 39.50
CA GLY A 62 11.48 -3.61 39.39
C GLY A 62 11.92 -2.91 40.68
N MET A 63 11.49 -3.41 41.84
CA MET A 63 11.94 -2.93 43.15
C MET A 63 13.46 -3.07 43.33
N ARG A 64 14.03 -4.21 42.91
CA ARG A 64 15.49 -4.40 42.92
C ARG A 64 16.22 -3.39 42.04
N VAL A 65 15.70 -3.09 40.85
CA VAL A 65 16.36 -2.16 39.92
C VAL A 65 16.20 -0.71 40.38
N GLU A 66 15.01 -0.31 40.82
CA GLU A 66 14.73 1.06 41.27
C GLU A 66 15.41 1.39 42.60
N LEU A 67 15.35 0.45 43.57
CA LEU A 67 15.88 0.67 44.91
C LEU A 67 17.26 0.07 45.11
N GLY A 68 17.78 -0.77 44.22
CA GLY A 68 19.10 -1.40 44.33
C GLY A 68 19.17 -2.69 45.16
N LYS A 69 18.10 -3.05 45.90
CA LYS A 69 18.00 -4.28 46.71
C LYS A 69 16.58 -4.87 46.63
N VAL A 70 16.49 -6.21 46.56
CA VAL A 70 15.20 -6.92 46.62
C VAL A 70 14.63 -6.78 48.04
N PRO A 71 13.39 -6.30 48.22
CA PRO A 71 12.73 -6.30 49.53
C PRO A 71 12.33 -7.71 49.98
N ASP A 72 12.25 -7.92 51.29
CA ASP A 72 11.81 -9.19 51.90
C ASP A 72 10.32 -9.44 51.67
N ALA A 73 9.51 -8.38 51.57
CA ALA A 73 8.11 -8.44 51.18
C ALA A 73 7.68 -7.18 50.43
N ILE A 74 6.66 -7.31 49.55
CA ILE A 74 6.03 -6.18 48.87
C ILE A 74 4.54 -6.09 49.18
N PHE A 75 4.01 -4.87 49.30
CA PHE A 75 2.59 -4.60 49.58
C PHE A 75 2.01 -3.59 48.60
N ILE A 76 0.91 -3.99 47.95
CA ILE A 76 0.23 -3.22 46.89
C ILE A 76 -0.96 -2.41 47.43
N ARG A 77 -1.54 -2.88 48.55
CA ARG A 77 -2.75 -2.34 49.19
C ARG A 77 -2.82 -2.75 50.66
N ASN A 78 -3.77 -2.17 51.39
CA ASN A 78 -4.08 -2.55 52.78
C ASN A 78 -5.05 -3.75 52.89
N PRO A 79 -5.09 -4.43 54.07
CA PRO A 79 -4.20 -4.25 55.22
C PRO A 79 -2.84 -4.93 55.01
N THR A 80 -1.78 -4.35 55.56
CA THR A 80 -0.47 -5.02 55.64
C THR A 80 -0.34 -5.75 56.99
N PRO A 81 0.57 -6.74 57.14
CA PRO A 81 0.84 -7.38 58.43
C PRO A 81 1.28 -6.42 59.54
N TYR A 82 1.65 -5.17 59.20
CA TYR A 82 2.13 -4.14 60.12
C TYR A 82 1.12 -2.99 60.31
N GLY A 83 -0.15 -3.20 59.93
CA GLY A 83 -1.21 -2.21 59.96
C GLY A 83 -1.35 -1.42 58.64
N ASP A 84 -2.02 -0.27 58.70
CA ASP A 84 -2.22 0.60 57.53
C ASP A 84 -0.99 1.50 57.29
N LEU A 85 0.00 0.95 56.57
CA LEU A 85 1.22 1.68 56.23
C LEU A 85 0.97 2.81 55.24
N PHE A 86 0.02 2.67 54.32
CA PHE A 86 -0.28 3.71 53.31
C PHE A 86 -0.84 4.98 53.96
N SER A 87 -1.80 4.86 54.88
CA SER A 87 -2.35 6.00 55.62
C SER A 87 -1.32 6.58 56.60
N LYS A 88 -0.58 5.72 57.32
CA LYS A 88 0.45 6.15 58.28
C LYS A 88 1.54 7.01 57.64
N PHE A 89 1.99 6.65 56.45
CA PHE A 89 3.05 7.37 55.73
C PHE A 89 2.53 8.28 54.61
N LYS A 90 1.20 8.45 54.49
CA LYS A 90 0.54 9.25 53.44
C LYS A 90 0.94 8.85 52.01
N TRP A 91 1.15 7.56 51.78
CA TRP A 91 1.42 7.01 50.46
C TRP A 91 0.12 6.61 49.76
N GLU A 92 0.06 6.85 48.45
CA GLU A 92 -1.10 6.40 47.67
C GLU A 92 -1.03 4.90 47.41
N GLN A 93 -2.09 4.19 47.78
CA GLN A 93 -2.31 2.79 47.37
C GLN A 93 -2.34 2.68 45.85
N MET A 94 -1.96 1.50 45.34
CA MET A 94 -1.97 1.26 43.90
C MET A 94 -3.41 1.32 43.36
N LYS A 95 -3.64 2.17 42.35
CA LYS A 95 -4.92 2.41 41.70
C LYS A 95 -4.81 2.25 40.19
N ARG A 96 -5.82 1.65 39.58
CA ARG A 96 -6.05 1.72 38.13
C ARG A 96 -6.74 3.04 37.82
N LYS A 97 -6.13 3.82 36.92
CA LYS A 97 -6.70 5.04 36.35
C LYS A 97 -7.21 4.75 34.95
N LEU A 98 -8.47 5.08 34.69
CA LEU A 98 -9.13 4.91 33.41
C LEU A 98 -9.46 6.28 32.80
N THR A 99 -9.07 6.50 31.54
CA THR A 99 -9.21 7.77 30.82
C THR A 99 -9.68 7.53 29.39
N VAL A 100 -10.44 8.46 28.82
CA VAL A 100 -10.64 8.51 27.36
C VAL A 100 -9.41 9.16 26.75
N VAL A 101 -8.87 8.57 25.68
CA VAL A 101 -7.70 9.10 24.96
C VAL A 101 -8.01 9.51 23.53
N LYS A 102 -9.16 9.10 23.00
CA LYS A 102 -9.62 9.49 21.67
C LYS A 102 -11.13 9.32 21.55
N THR A 103 -11.77 10.32 20.97
CA THR A 103 -13.11 10.25 20.38
C THR A 103 -12.97 10.18 18.86
N LYS A 104 -13.75 9.34 18.20
CA LYS A 104 -13.85 9.29 16.74
C LYS A 104 -15.31 9.23 16.33
N ILE A 105 -15.74 10.19 15.51
CA ILE A 105 -17.03 10.11 14.85
C ILE A 105 -16.88 9.09 13.72
N ILE A 106 -17.58 7.97 13.85
CA ILE A 106 -17.54 6.87 12.89
C ILE A 106 -18.47 7.16 11.72
N ASP A 107 -19.68 7.63 12.03
CA ASP A 107 -20.67 7.97 11.01
C ASP A 107 -21.72 8.95 11.54
N ILE A 108 -22.33 9.67 10.60
CA ILE A 108 -23.50 10.52 10.81
C ILE A 108 -24.47 10.19 9.69
N VAL A 109 -25.58 9.55 10.03
CA VAL A 109 -26.61 9.19 9.07
C VAL A 109 -27.81 10.10 9.27
N ASN A 110 -28.17 10.85 8.24
CA ASN A 110 -29.34 11.73 8.25
C ASN A 110 -30.43 11.13 7.36
N GLN A 111 -31.65 11.11 7.87
CA GLN A 111 -32.83 10.69 7.14
C GLN A 111 -33.96 11.69 7.35
N ASP A 112 -34.49 12.26 6.27
CA ASP A 112 -35.68 13.10 6.35
C ASP A 112 -36.93 12.22 6.49
N ILE A 113 -37.70 12.49 7.53
CA ILE A 113 -38.91 11.76 7.86
C ILE A 113 -40.06 12.75 7.96
N VAL A 114 -41.13 12.48 7.22
CA VAL A 114 -42.41 13.17 7.41
C VAL A 114 -43.08 12.58 8.65
N LEU A 115 -43.10 13.33 9.75
CA LEU A 115 -43.66 12.87 11.04
C LEU A 115 -45.17 12.96 11.12
N ASP A 116 -45.73 13.94 10.43
CA ASP A 116 -47.16 14.23 10.46
C ASP A 116 -47.57 15.03 9.22
N THR A 117 -48.84 14.91 8.82
CA THR A 117 -49.41 15.60 7.67
C THR A 117 -50.86 15.99 7.98
N HIS A 118 -51.17 17.27 7.82
CA HIS A 118 -52.53 17.79 7.93
C HIS A 118 -52.97 18.40 6.61
N GLU A 119 -54.18 18.04 6.19
CA GLU A 119 -54.86 18.64 5.06
C GLU A 119 -55.87 19.68 5.57
N HIS A 120 -55.84 20.86 4.98
CA HIS A 120 -56.74 21.96 5.29
C HIS A 120 -57.56 22.26 4.05
N ILE A 121 -58.84 21.94 4.08
CA ILE A 121 -59.73 22.04 2.92
C ILE A 121 -60.61 23.30 3.06
N ASN A 122 -60.63 24.16 2.05
CA ASN A 122 -61.52 25.32 2.00
C ASN A 122 -62.69 25.07 1.02
N ASN A 123 -63.81 24.59 1.55
CA ASN A 123 -65.05 24.38 0.78
C ASN A 123 -65.94 25.63 0.68
N THR A 124 -65.40 26.81 0.98
CA THR A 124 -66.15 28.08 0.92
C THR A 124 -65.78 28.88 -0.32
N THR A 125 -66.58 29.89 -0.65
CA THR A 125 -66.35 30.81 -1.78
C THR A 125 -65.36 31.95 -1.45
N ASN A 126 -64.91 32.06 -0.20
CA ASN A 126 -64.00 33.11 0.26
C ASN A 126 -62.60 32.57 0.57
N ILE A 127 -61.58 33.42 0.49
CA ILE A 127 -60.23 33.07 0.94
C ILE A 127 -60.24 32.90 2.46
N VAL A 128 -59.76 31.75 2.96
CA VAL A 128 -59.66 31.46 4.39
C VAL A 128 -58.21 31.57 4.83
N THR A 129 -57.96 32.36 5.87
CA THR A 129 -56.65 32.44 6.52
C THR A 129 -56.73 31.80 7.90
N ALA A 130 -55.89 30.81 8.17
CA ALA A 130 -55.87 30.09 9.43
C ALA A 130 -54.47 30.08 10.06
N LYS A 131 -54.42 30.25 11.38
CA LYS A 131 -53.20 30.08 12.18
C LYS A 131 -53.04 28.60 12.55
N ARG A 132 -51.90 27.99 12.19
CA ARG A 132 -51.60 26.56 12.46
C ARG A 132 -50.20 26.40 13.07
N SER A 133 -50.06 25.45 13.98
CA SER A 133 -48.80 25.02 14.58
C SER A 133 -48.72 23.50 14.46
N MET A 134 -47.52 22.95 14.33
CA MET A 134 -47.29 21.50 14.30
C MET A 134 -46.09 21.17 15.19
N PHE A 135 -46.32 20.38 16.24
CA PHE A 135 -45.27 19.92 17.16
C PHE A 135 -45.53 18.47 17.56
N LYS A 136 -44.46 17.71 17.83
CA LYS A 136 -44.53 16.32 18.27
C LYS A 136 -43.39 16.00 19.24
N VAL A 137 -43.67 15.25 20.30
CA VAL A 137 -42.63 14.76 21.23
C VAL A 137 -42.08 13.45 20.70
N MET A 138 -40.76 13.39 20.50
CA MET A 138 -40.07 12.23 19.91
C MET A 138 -39.24 11.49 20.95
N ASP A 139 -39.33 10.16 20.92
CA ASP A 139 -38.46 9.28 21.71
C ASP A 139 -37.10 9.13 21.02
N ASN A 140 -36.06 9.58 21.71
CA ASN A 140 -34.66 9.43 21.35
C ASN A 140 -34.01 8.37 22.23
N SER A 141 -32.90 7.80 21.77
CA SER A 141 -32.22 6.71 22.46
C SER A 141 -30.71 6.86 22.40
N LEU A 142 -30.04 6.59 23.52
CA LEU A 142 -28.58 6.40 23.58
C LEU A 142 -28.27 4.92 23.89
N CYS A 143 -27.49 4.31 23.00
CA CYS A 143 -26.97 2.95 23.14
C CYS A 143 -25.44 2.98 23.17
N SER A 144 -24.84 2.08 23.95
CA SER A 144 -23.38 1.91 24.03
C SER A 144 -23.03 0.43 23.91
N THR A 145 -22.10 0.10 23.02
CA THR A 145 -21.59 -1.25 22.79
C THR A 145 -20.08 -1.28 23.03
N TRP A 146 -19.54 -2.40 23.52
CA TRP A 146 -18.14 -2.49 23.93
C TRP A 146 -17.38 -3.57 23.16
N SER A 147 -16.06 -3.38 22.98
CA SER A 147 -15.19 -4.41 22.39
C SER A 147 -15.13 -5.66 23.28
N LYS A 148 -15.12 -6.85 22.65
CA LYS A 148 -14.95 -8.14 23.36
C LYS A 148 -13.63 -8.21 24.14
N THR A 149 -12.59 -7.53 23.66
CA THR A 149 -11.26 -7.43 24.29
C THR A 149 -11.18 -6.22 25.23
N GLY A 150 -10.56 -6.36 26.41
CA GLY A 150 -10.32 -5.25 27.36
C GLY A 150 -10.66 -5.58 28.82
N LEU A 151 -10.80 -4.56 29.66
CA LEU A 151 -11.14 -4.64 31.11
C LEU A 151 -12.56 -5.20 31.36
N PRO A 152 -12.72 -6.45 31.84
CA PRO A 152 -14.03 -6.99 32.21
C PRO A 152 -14.48 -6.46 33.59
N GLY A 153 -15.79 -6.25 33.78
CA GLY A 153 -16.39 -6.09 35.12
C GLY A 153 -15.92 -4.89 35.96
N ASP A 154 -15.98 -3.68 35.40
CA ASP A 154 -15.65 -2.44 36.13
C ASP A 154 -16.91 -1.67 36.57
N ASN A 155 -16.77 -0.82 37.59
CA ASN A 155 -17.84 0.04 38.11
C ASN A 155 -17.65 1.52 37.74
N ALA A 156 -16.74 1.83 36.81
CA ALA A 156 -16.54 3.19 36.33
C ALA A 156 -17.83 3.74 35.69
N HIS A 157 -18.07 5.05 35.80
CA HIS A 157 -19.22 5.70 35.19
C HIS A 157 -18.77 6.79 34.21
N THR A 158 -19.38 6.83 33.03
CA THR A 158 -19.19 7.86 32.01
C THR A 158 -20.48 8.66 31.85
N THR A 159 -20.39 9.99 31.99
CA THR A 159 -21.49 10.91 31.71
C THR A 159 -21.41 11.38 30.26
N PHE A 160 -22.48 11.18 29.51
CA PHE A 160 -22.66 11.68 28.16
C PHE A 160 -23.52 12.94 28.20
N ILE A 161 -22.98 14.04 27.68
CA ILE A 161 -23.66 15.32 27.58
C ILE A 161 -23.94 15.57 26.10
N LEU A 162 -25.22 15.59 25.72
CA LEU A 162 -25.68 15.84 24.36
C LEU A 162 -26.21 17.28 24.28
N ASN A 163 -25.50 18.14 23.56
CA ASN A 163 -25.89 19.53 23.28
C ASN A 163 -26.41 19.64 21.84
N PHE A 164 -27.64 20.11 21.67
CA PHE A 164 -28.27 20.40 20.38
C PHE A 164 -28.89 21.80 20.40
N GLU A 165 -29.24 22.35 19.24
CA GLU A 165 -29.66 23.76 19.12
C GLU A 165 -30.81 24.15 20.05
N ASP A 166 -31.76 23.24 20.25
CA ASP A 166 -32.96 23.47 21.06
C ASP A 166 -32.94 22.80 22.45
N GLY A 167 -31.78 22.34 22.95
CA GLY A 167 -31.70 21.74 24.28
C GLY A 167 -30.45 20.94 24.64
N LYS A 168 -30.49 20.37 25.86
CA LYS A 168 -29.42 19.55 26.44
C LYS A 168 -30.00 18.28 27.06
N ALA A 169 -29.32 17.14 26.86
CA ALA A 169 -29.60 15.90 27.58
C ALA A 169 -28.32 15.36 28.26
N GLU A 170 -28.45 14.91 29.51
CA GLU A 170 -27.34 14.32 30.28
C GLU A 170 -27.66 12.88 30.65
N ILE A 171 -26.75 11.95 30.34
CA ILE A 171 -26.99 10.51 30.48
C ILE A 171 -25.76 9.86 31.12
N VAL A 172 -25.93 9.22 32.28
CA VAL A 172 -24.86 8.49 32.95
C VAL A 172 -24.90 7.01 32.56
N LYS A 173 -23.77 6.46 32.12
CA LYS A 173 -23.59 5.05 31.78
C LYS A 173 -22.50 4.42 32.64
N GLN A 174 -22.80 3.27 33.24
CA GLN A 174 -21.79 2.44 33.89
C GLN A 174 -20.94 1.72 32.82
N TRP A 175 -19.69 1.44 33.15
CA TRP A 175 -18.74 0.72 32.32
C TRP A 175 -19.31 -0.64 31.90
N ARG A 176 -19.27 -0.91 30.59
CA ARG A 176 -19.81 -2.14 30.00
C ARG A 176 -21.28 -2.42 30.35
N ASN A 177 -22.03 -1.40 30.76
CA ASN A 177 -23.49 -1.49 30.91
C ASN A 177 -24.15 -1.12 29.57
N GLU A 178 -24.61 -2.14 28.87
CA GLU A 178 -25.18 -2.06 27.51
C GLU A 178 -26.69 -1.77 27.51
N SER A 179 -27.25 -1.26 28.62
CA SER A 179 -28.63 -0.82 28.64
C SER A 179 -28.87 0.29 27.62
N THR A 180 -30.02 0.31 26.95
CA THR A 180 -30.47 1.48 26.18
C THR A 180 -31.15 2.47 27.13
N MET A 181 -30.80 3.75 27.03
CA MET A 181 -31.53 4.82 27.72
C MET A 181 -32.38 5.57 26.69
N ASN A 182 -33.65 5.80 27.01
CA ASN A 182 -34.56 6.59 26.19
C ASN A 182 -34.80 7.95 26.83
N PHE A 183 -34.92 9.00 26.02
CA PHE A 183 -35.23 10.36 26.46
C PHE A 183 -36.12 11.05 25.42
N LYS A 184 -36.91 12.04 25.85
CA LYS A 184 -37.92 12.70 25.00
C LYS A 184 -37.46 14.09 24.60
N ILE A 185 -37.53 14.41 23.31
CA ILE A 185 -37.27 15.76 22.77
C ILE A 185 -38.53 16.25 22.03
N PRO A 186 -39.05 17.44 22.34
CA PRO A 186 -40.09 18.07 21.52
C PRO A 186 -39.50 18.61 20.21
N VAL A 187 -40.14 18.33 19.07
CA VAL A 187 -39.73 18.81 17.75
C VAL A 187 -40.91 19.45 17.03
N GLY A 188 -40.73 20.65 16.47
CA GLY A 188 -41.69 21.32 15.60
C GLY A 188 -41.84 22.82 15.87
N ILE A 189 -42.79 23.45 15.17
CA ILE A 189 -43.07 24.88 15.25
C ILE A 189 -44.24 25.08 16.21
N THR A 190 -43.95 25.65 17.38
CA THR A 190 -44.94 25.98 18.41
C THR A 190 -45.66 27.30 18.11
N GLU A 191 -45.03 28.22 17.40
CA GLU A 191 -45.65 29.48 16.95
C GLU A 191 -46.64 29.24 15.80
N LYS A 192 -47.81 29.86 15.87
CA LYS A 192 -48.84 29.65 14.85
C LYS A 192 -48.53 30.45 13.59
N SER A 193 -48.16 29.78 12.51
CA SER A 193 -47.96 30.36 11.18
C SER A 193 -49.28 30.50 10.41
N LEU A 194 -49.39 31.56 9.61
CA LEU A 194 -50.58 31.86 8.80
C LEU A 194 -50.53 31.02 7.51
N ILE A 195 -51.55 30.21 7.28
CA ILE A 195 -51.81 29.56 5.99
C ILE A 195 -53.02 30.21 5.33
N THR A 196 -52.90 30.53 4.05
CA THR A 196 -53.98 31.12 3.24
C THR A 196 -54.44 30.10 2.22
N ILE A 197 -55.74 29.81 2.17
CA ILE A 197 -56.32 28.77 1.33
C ILE A 197 -57.40 29.42 0.47
N ALA A 198 -57.24 29.36 -0.85
CA ALA A 198 -58.21 29.90 -1.79
C ALA A 198 -59.49 29.03 -1.84
N PRO A 199 -60.61 29.54 -2.39
CA PRO A 199 -61.84 28.77 -2.57
C PRO A 199 -61.62 27.44 -3.31
N GLU A 200 -62.26 26.37 -2.84
CA GLU A 200 -62.19 25.01 -3.38
C GLU A 200 -60.78 24.39 -3.43
N GLN A 201 -59.82 24.94 -2.68
CA GLN A 201 -58.46 24.41 -2.59
C GLN A 201 -58.20 23.67 -1.28
N THR A 202 -57.28 22.73 -1.34
CA THR A 202 -56.72 22.02 -0.19
C THR A 202 -55.26 22.42 -0.01
N ALA A 203 -54.91 22.94 1.16
CA ALA A 203 -53.53 23.17 1.55
C ALA A 203 -53.04 21.99 2.42
N VAL A 204 -51.85 21.46 2.12
CA VAL A 204 -51.26 20.36 2.89
C VAL A 204 -50.06 20.87 3.67
N THR A 205 -50.09 20.74 5.00
CA THR A 205 -48.96 21.07 5.88
C THR A 205 -48.30 19.78 6.34
N LYS A 206 -46.99 19.64 6.13
CA LYS A 206 -46.19 18.49 6.55
C LYS A 206 -45.17 18.90 7.60
N LEU A 207 -45.08 18.15 8.69
CA LEU A 207 -43.97 18.26 9.64
C LEU A 207 -42.87 17.30 9.20
N ILE A 208 -41.81 17.86 8.63
CA ILE A 208 -40.63 17.09 8.19
C ILE A 208 -39.52 17.32 9.21
N VAL A 209 -38.91 16.24 9.68
CA VAL A 209 -37.75 16.31 10.58
C VAL A 209 -36.61 15.52 9.98
N SER A 210 -35.38 15.98 10.21
CA SER A 210 -34.20 15.18 9.92
C SER A 210 -33.86 14.33 11.13
N ARG A 211 -33.90 13.01 10.97
CA ARG A 211 -33.49 12.05 11.97
C ARG A 211 -32.01 11.76 11.79
N THR A 212 -31.20 12.20 12.75
CA THR A 212 -29.76 11.94 12.76
C THR A 212 -29.41 10.77 13.66
N ILE A 213 -28.63 9.82 13.13
CA ILE A 213 -27.98 8.76 13.89
C ILE A 213 -26.49 9.06 13.93
N ILE A 214 -25.95 9.23 15.13
CA ILE A 214 -24.55 9.57 15.35
C ILE A 214 -23.85 8.35 15.96
N LEU A 215 -22.75 7.93 15.35
CA LEU A 215 -21.91 6.86 15.87
C LEU A 215 -20.57 7.41 16.31
N ILE A 216 -20.25 7.20 17.58
CA ILE A 216 -19.04 7.70 18.21
C ILE A 216 -18.31 6.52 18.84
N GLU A 217 -17.05 6.35 18.43
CA GLU A 217 -16.12 5.43 19.04
C GLU A 217 -15.30 6.16 20.12
N LEU A 218 -15.25 5.57 21.30
CA LEU A 218 -14.46 6.02 22.43
C LEU A 218 -13.31 5.04 22.67
N ILE A 219 -12.08 5.53 22.59
CA ILE A 219 -10.89 4.75 22.94
C ILE A 219 -10.50 5.10 24.37
N TYR A 220 -10.46 4.08 25.21
CA TYR A 220 -10.05 4.20 26.60
C TYR A 220 -8.61 3.72 26.80
N LYS A 221 -7.90 4.37 27.72
CA LYS A 221 -6.61 3.95 28.25
C LYS A 221 -6.73 3.69 29.74
N ALA A 222 -6.31 2.50 30.14
CA ALA A 222 -6.15 2.13 31.54
C ALA A 222 -4.66 2.09 31.91
N GLU A 223 -4.31 2.65 33.06
CA GLU A 223 -2.94 2.66 33.58
C GLU A 223 -2.89 2.42 35.09
N LEU A 224 -1.81 1.83 35.59
CA LEU A 224 -1.57 1.65 37.02
C LEU A 224 -0.84 2.89 37.58
N SER A 225 -1.32 3.40 38.70
CA SER A 225 -0.84 4.59 39.43
C SER A 225 -0.76 4.31 40.93
N GLY A 226 -0.16 5.21 41.71
CA GLY A 226 0.09 5.00 43.15
C GLY A 226 1.47 4.38 43.44
N SER A 227 1.63 3.81 44.63
CA SER A 227 2.92 3.36 45.18
C SER A 227 2.92 1.87 45.52
N LEU A 228 4.11 1.25 45.49
CA LEU A 228 4.35 -0.12 45.92
C LEU A 228 5.27 -0.11 47.15
N ILE A 229 4.82 -0.64 48.29
CA ILE A 229 5.66 -0.69 49.50
C ILE A 229 6.58 -1.90 49.42
N GLY A 230 7.88 -1.70 49.63
CA GLY A 230 8.86 -2.75 49.92
C GLY A 230 9.26 -2.72 51.39
N ASN A 231 9.26 -3.88 52.03
CA ASN A 231 9.69 -4.09 53.41
C ASN A 231 11.08 -4.75 53.45
N TYR A 232 11.95 -4.24 54.32
CA TYR A 232 13.27 -4.79 54.59
C TYR A 232 13.39 -5.12 56.08
N ALA A 233 13.65 -6.38 56.41
CA ALA A 233 13.79 -6.87 57.78
C ALA A 233 14.92 -6.14 58.52
N GLU A 234 16.02 -5.88 57.82
CA GLU A 234 17.10 -4.98 58.27
C GLU A 234 16.95 -3.60 57.62
N LEU A 235 17.44 -2.56 58.30
CA LEU A 235 17.40 -1.19 57.79
C LEU A 235 18.08 -1.10 56.42
N TYR A 236 17.31 -0.69 55.40
CA TYR A 236 17.85 -0.37 54.09
C TYR A 236 17.98 1.15 53.94
N GLY A 237 19.23 1.63 54.00
CA GLY A 237 19.51 3.04 54.22
C GLY A 237 19.13 3.44 55.65
N LYS A 238 18.07 4.25 55.81
CA LYS A 238 17.57 4.71 57.13
C LYS A 238 16.19 4.15 57.51
N TYR A 239 15.56 3.37 56.64
CA TYR A 239 14.15 2.98 56.79
C TYR A 239 13.94 1.48 56.52
N HIS A 240 12.95 0.90 57.20
CA HIS A 240 12.46 -0.46 56.93
C HIS A 240 11.48 -0.51 55.74
N TYR A 241 10.80 0.60 55.45
CA TYR A 241 9.77 0.67 54.39
C TYR A 241 10.12 1.73 53.36
N TRP A 242 10.02 1.36 52.08
CA TRP A 242 10.17 2.26 50.94
C TRP A 242 8.97 2.12 50.01
N ALA A 243 8.44 3.23 49.48
CA ALA A 243 7.24 3.20 48.62
C ALA A 243 7.42 3.99 47.31
N PRO A 244 8.24 3.48 46.36
CA PRO A 244 8.36 4.07 45.04
C PRO A 244 7.05 4.00 44.23
N ALA A 245 6.90 4.91 43.27
CA ALA A 245 5.74 4.94 42.38
C ALA A 245 5.71 3.69 41.48
N VAL A 246 4.55 3.05 41.35
CA VAL A 246 4.38 1.81 40.56
C VAL A 246 4.82 1.98 39.11
N LYS A 247 4.61 3.17 38.52
CA LYS A 247 5.05 3.49 37.16
C LYS A 247 6.56 3.35 37.00
N ASN A 248 7.33 3.77 38.00
CA ASN A 248 8.79 3.64 37.98
C ASN A 248 9.19 2.19 38.12
N ILE A 249 8.56 1.44 39.04
CA ILE A 249 8.81 0.01 39.25
C ILE A 249 8.55 -0.79 37.98
N LEU A 250 7.43 -0.57 37.30
CA LEU A 250 7.10 -1.27 36.05
C LEU A 250 8.03 -0.87 34.90
N LYS A 251 8.50 0.39 34.86
CA LYS A 251 9.51 0.84 33.89
C LYS A 251 10.87 0.19 34.16
N ALA A 252 11.31 0.17 35.42
CA ALA A 252 12.55 -0.45 35.87
C ALA A 252 12.53 -1.98 35.66
N ALA A 253 11.36 -2.62 35.84
CA ALA A 253 11.18 -4.03 35.56
C ALA A 253 11.29 -4.35 34.05
N LYS A 254 10.96 -3.41 33.16
CA LYS A 254 10.98 -3.59 31.69
C LYS A 254 12.30 -3.15 31.04
N ASN A 255 13.04 -2.22 31.63
CA ASN A 255 14.30 -1.72 31.08
C ASN A 255 15.50 -2.52 31.62
N ASN A 256 16.15 -3.29 30.73
CA ASN A 256 17.50 -3.79 30.99
C ASN A 256 18.51 -2.62 30.84
N PHE A 257 18.96 -2.08 31.98
CA PHE A 257 20.19 -1.31 32.24
C PHE A 257 20.35 0.19 31.82
N TYR A 258 20.97 0.93 32.76
CA TYR A 258 21.65 2.25 32.79
C TYR A 258 20.84 3.58 32.68
N SER A 259 21.09 4.52 33.62
CA SER A 259 20.58 5.91 33.65
C SER A 259 21.72 6.93 33.87
N PRO A 260 21.59 8.21 33.41
CA PRO A 260 21.41 9.29 34.39
C PRO A 260 20.44 10.46 34.04
N SER A 261 19.77 10.90 35.11
CA SER A 261 19.16 12.19 35.56
C SER A 261 18.41 13.20 34.65
N THR A 262 17.26 13.62 35.18
CA THR A 262 16.18 14.46 34.60
C THR A 262 16.43 15.97 34.53
N ALA A 263 17.52 16.49 35.09
CA ALA A 263 17.93 17.89 34.85
C ALA A 263 18.48 18.08 33.41
N MET A 264 19.09 17.02 32.87
CA MET A 264 19.47 16.97 31.46
C MET A 264 18.24 16.96 30.56
N ALA A 265 17.09 16.39 30.93
CA ALA A 265 15.96 16.26 30.01
C ALA A 265 15.35 17.60 29.55
N LEU A 266 15.30 18.61 30.43
CA LEU A 266 14.78 19.94 30.09
C LEU A 266 15.82 20.76 29.30
N VAL A 267 17.09 20.65 29.69
CA VAL A 267 18.23 21.19 28.93
C VAL A 267 18.38 20.48 27.58
N VAL A 268 18.08 19.19 27.47
CA VAL A 268 18.07 18.37 26.24
C VAL A 268 16.82 18.60 25.42
N LEU A 269 15.71 19.09 25.98
CA LEU A 269 14.56 19.52 25.20
C LEU A 269 14.80 20.91 24.59
N ILE A 270 15.40 21.83 25.34
CA ILE A 270 15.74 23.18 24.84
C ILE A 270 16.98 23.16 23.96
N LEU A 271 18.06 22.47 24.37
CA LEU A 271 19.18 22.13 23.50
C LEU A 271 18.70 21.23 22.39
N GLY A 272 17.75 20.32 22.58
CA GLY A 272 17.26 19.44 21.51
C GLY A 272 16.44 20.20 20.48
N ALA A 273 15.62 21.17 20.88
CA ALA A 273 14.92 22.07 19.98
C ALA A 273 15.89 23.07 19.32
N SER A 274 16.86 23.60 20.06
CA SER A 274 17.89 24.51 19.53
C SER A 274 18.89 23.78 18.64
N LEU A 275 19.22 22.53 18.94
CA LEU A 275 20.06 21.63 18.14
C LEU A 275 19.24 21.13 16.96
N SER A 276 17.94 20.87 17.07
CA SER A 276 17.10 20.52 15.91
C SER A 276 16.93 21.71 14.98
N ALA A 277 16.76 22.93 15.50
CA ALA A 277 16.71 24.16 14.72
C ALA A 277 18.09 24.50 14.14
N SER A 278 19.17 24.34 14.90
CA SER A 278 20.53 24.54 14.42
C SER A 278 20.95 23.46 13.43
N LEU A 279 20.54 22.21 13.62
CA LEU A 279 20.69 21.12 12.66
C LEU A 279 19.85 21.42 11.43
N PHE A 280 18.63 21.93 11.57
CA PHE A 280 17.81 22.32 10.43
C PHE A 280 18.48 23.45 9.63
N VAL A 281 18.94 24.53 10.28
CA VAL A 281 19.70 25.62 9.64
C VAL A 281 21.02 25.09 9.09
N PHE A 282 21.70 24.19 9.78
CA PHE A 282 22.93 23.56 9.32
C PHE A 282 22.68 22.72 8.07
N HIS A 283 21.62 21.91 8.02
CA HIS A 283 21.29 21.05 6.88
C HIS A 283 20.66 21.82 5.71
N VAL A 284 19.90 22.88 5.97
CA VAL A 284 19.18 23.65 4.95
C VAL A 284 20.01 24.82 4.43
N ALA A 285 20.89 25.42 5.22
CA ALA A 285 21.71 26.56 4.80
C ALA A 285 23.21 26.23 4.78
N VAL A 286 23.78 25.78 5.90
CA VAL A 286 25.25 25.66 6.03
C VAL A 286 25.83 24.55 5.14
N VAL A 287 25.27 23.34 5.18
CA VAL A 287 25.70 22.19 4.36
C VAL A 287 25.54 22.49 2.86
N PRO A 288 24.41 23.06 2.38
CA PRO A 288 24.31 23.51 1.00
C PRO A 288 25.35 24.56 0.62
N LEU A 289 25.64 25.53 1.49
CA LEU A 289 26.70 26.53 1.24
C LEU A 289 28.09 25.90 1.22
N ILE A 290 28.40 24.98 2.14
CA ILE A 290 29.65 24.21 2.13
C ILE A 290 29.74 23.39 0.84
N PHE A 291 28.67 22.69 0.46
CA PHE A 291 28.64 21.93 -0.79
C PHE A 291 28.90 22.82 -2.00
N LYS A 292 28.28 24.01 -2.05
CA LYS A 292 28.40 24.95 -3.17
C LYS A 292 29.77 25.62 -3.26
N TYR A 293 30.37 26.01 -2.15
CA TYR A 293 31.61 26.81 -2.17
C TYR A 293 32.88 26.02 -1.84
N SER A 294 32.79 24.87 -1.16
CA SER A 294 33.94 24.03 -0.84
C SER A 294 34.25 23.03 -1.96
N LYS A 295 35.20 23.40 -2.82
CA LYS A 295 35.77 22.49 -3.84
C LYS A 295 36.32 21.20 -3.22
N GLY A 296 36.98 21.32 -2.06
CA GLY A 296 37.56 20.17 -1.35
C GLY A 296 36.52 19.19 -0.82
N PHE A 297 35.37 19.69 -0.36
CA PHE A 297 34.27 18.86 0.10
C PHE A 297 33.64 18.06 -1.05
N ARG A 298 33.33 18.72 -2.18
CA ARG A 298 32.83 18.04 -3.38
C ARG A 298 33.81 17.00 -3.91
N ARG A 299 35.10 17.34 -3.97
CA ARG A 299 36.16 16.40 -4.37
C ARG A 299 36.13 15.12 -3.54
N ASN A 300 36.12 15.27 -2.21
CA ASN A 300 36.14 14.13 -1.31
C ASN A 300 34.89 13.27 -1.47
N LEU A 301 33.72 13.84 -1.77
CA LEU A 301 32.50 13.08 -2.06
C LEU A 301 32.58 12.31 -3.38
N VAL A 302 33.13 12.92 -4.44
CA VAL A 302 33.23 12.29 -5.77
C VAL A 302 34.20 11.11 -5.74
N PHE A 303 35.41 11.33 -5.23
CA PHE A 303 36.48 10.33 -5.24
C PHE A 303 36.36 9.35 -4.06
N ALA A 304 35.93 9.82 -2.89
CA ALA A 304 35.79 9.02 -1.67
C ALA A 304 37.04 8.18 -1.33
N ASN A 305 38.23 8.70 -1.65
CA ASN A 305 39.51 8.01 -1.49
C ASN A 305 39.93 7.81 -0.01
N PHE A 306 39.24 8.48 0.91
CA PHE A 306 39.39 8.28 2.36
C PHE A 306 38.74 6.98 2.86
N VAL A 307 37.86 6.35 2.08
CA VAL A 307 37.24 5.07 2.41
C VAL A 307 38.02 3.95 1.73
N GLN A 308 38.94 3.33 2.48
CA GLN A 308 39.75 2.21 2.00
C GLN A 308 39.35 0.92 2.75
N TRP A 309 38.56 0.08 2.08
CA TRP A 309 38.14 -1.23 2.59
C TRP A 309 38.48 -2.32 1.55
N PRO A 310 39.07 -3.46 1.95
CA PRO A 310 39.42 -3.86 3.32
C PRO A 310 40.64 -3.13 3.91
N PRO A 311 40.65 -2.85 5.22
CA PRO A 311 41.78 -2.19 5.89
C PRO A 311 42.98 -3.13 5.98
N ASN A 312 44.20 -2.58 5.99
CA ASN A 312 45.45 -3.33 6.09
C ASN A 312 45.65 -4.39 4.98
N THR A 313 45.20 -4.08 3.77
CA THR A 313 45.48 -4.93 2.61
C THR A 313 46.98 -4.95 2.32
N ASP A 314 47.55 -6.14 2.20
CA ASP A 314 48.90 -6.31 1.67
C ASP A 314 48.84 -6.35 0.13
N PHE A 315 49.22 -5.23 -0.49
CA PHE A 315 49.23 -5.12 -1.95
C PHE A 315 50.41 -5.86 -2.59
N GLU A 316 51.47 -6.13 -1.83
CA GLU A 316 52.64 -6.88 -2.30
C GLU A 316 52.35 -8.36 -2.49
N GLU A 317 51.36 -8.88 -1.76
CA GLU A 317 50.93 -10.27 -1.82
C GLU A 317 49.45 -10.38 -2.27
N PRO A 318 49.16 -10.36 -3.59
CA PRO A 318 47.78 -10.46 -4.11
C PRO A 318 47.01 -11.73 -3.67
N THR A 319 47.73 -12.80 -3.35
CA THR A 319 47.16 -14.06 -2.81
C THR A 319 46.46 -13.84 -1.48
N SER A 320 46.94 -12.91 -0.63
CA SER A 320 46.29 -12.52 0.63
C SER A 320 44.92 -11.88 0.41
N ALA A 321 44.74 -11.18 -0.73
CA ALA A 321 43.46 -10.62 -1.17
C ALA A 321 42.60 -11.63 -1.96
N GLY A 322 43.07 -12.88 -2.08
CA GLY A 322 42.37 -13.98 -2.71
C GLY A 322 42.53 -14.05 -4.23
N ILE A 323 43.56 -13.44 -4.82
CA ILE A 323 43.92 -13.57 -6.23
C ILE A 323 45.19 -14.42 -6.39
N GLU A 324 45.04 -15.57 -7.04
CA GLU A 324 46.16 -16.42 -7.40
C GLU A 324 46.75 -16.04 -8.77
N GLY A 325 48.06 -16.24 -8.95
CA GLY A 325 48.74 -15.98 -10.22
C GLY A 325 48.86 -14.49 -10.57
N ALA A 326 49.07 -13.64 -9.57
CA ALA A 326 49.26 -12.21 -9.77
C ALA A 326 50.52 -11.69 -9.09
N ARG A 327 51.14 -10.67 -9.69
CA ARG A 327 52.27 -9.92 -9.13
C ARG A 327 51.89 -8.48 -8.81
N ASN A 328 52.54 -7.89 -7.81
CA ASN A 328 52.53 -6.44 -7.58
C ASN A 328 53.73 -5.79 -8.28
N LEU A 329 53.49 -4.65 -8.92
CA LEU A 329 54.54 -3.79 -9.45
C LEU A 329 54.12 -2.32 -9.32
N SER A 330 55.07 -1.40 -9.49
CA SER A 330 54.77 0.02 -9.44
C SER A 330 55.44 0.79 -10.56
N ILE A 331 54.78 1.86 -11.01
CA ILE A 331 55.32 2.81 -11.98
C ILE A 331 55.53 4.13 -11.26
N GLU A 332 56.73 4.69 -11.37
CA GLU A 332 57.05 6.02 -10.87
C GLU A 332 57.21 6.99 -12.03
N TYR A 333 56.62 8.17 -11.92
CA TYR A 333 56.73 9.23 -12.92
C TYR A 333 56.57 10.62 -12.30
N GLN A 334 57.07 11.64 -12.99
CA GLN A 334 56.87 13.03 -12.60
C GLN A 334 55.52 13.53 -13.14
N SER A 335 54.54 13.73 -12.25
CA SER A 335 53.22 14.27 -12.62
C SER A 335 53.34 15.71 -13.09
N LYS A 336 52.71 16.02 -14.22
CA LYS A 336 52.58 17.38 -14.76
C LYS A 336 51.38 18.10 -14.18
N VAL A 337 50.35 17.35 -13.80
CA VAL A 337 49.15 17.88 -13.12
C VAL A 337 49.51 18.38 -11.71
N ASP A 338 50.13 17.53 -10.89
CA ASP A 338 50.45 17.85 -9.49
C ASP A 338 51.91 18.31 -9.27
N LYS A 339 52.75 18.29 -10.31
CA LYS A 339 54.15 18.76 -10.30
C LYS A 339 55.02 18.06 -9.25
N CYS A 340 54.80 16.77 -9.02
CA CYS A 340 55.55 15.95 -8.06
C CYS A 340 55.75 14.51 -8.57
N ASN A 341 56.64 13.76 -7.92
CA ASN A 341 56.80 12.33 -8.18
C ASN A 341 55.57 11.56 -7.69
N VAL A 342 54.98 10.76 -8.59
CA VAL A 342 53.82 9.91 -8.33
C VAL A 342 54.20 8.46 -8.61
N LYS A 343 53.89 7.59 -7.66
CA LYS A 343 53.98 6.14 -7.73
C LYS A 343 52.57 5.57 -7.89
N ILE A 344 52.38 4.71 -8.87
CA ILE A 344 51.13 3.99 -9.11
C ILE A 344 51.35 2.50 -8.88
N GLY A 345 50.62 1.91 -7.94
CA GLY A 345 50.62 0.48 -7.67
C GLY A 345 49.74 -0.28 -8.66
N ILE A 346 50.21 -1.44 -9.12
CA ILE A 346 49.63 -2.22 -10.21
C ILE A 346 49.67 -3.70 -9.86
N TRP A 347 48.56 -4.39 -10.12
CA TRP A 347 48.49 -5.84 -10.19
C TRP A 347 48.44 -6.29 -11.64
N HIS A 348 49.38 -7.16 -12.01
CA HIS A 348 49.29 -7.96 -13.24
C HIS A 348 48.83 -9.37 -12.85
N ILE A 349 47.64 -9.73 -13.32
CA ILE A 349 46.95 -11.00 -13.01
C ILE A 349 46.94 -11.86 -14.28
N LEU A 350 47.44 -13.09 -14.17
CA LEU A 350 47.58 -14.00 -15.30
C LEU A 350 46.26 -14.66 -15.68
N PRO A 351 46.08 -15.02 -16.98
CA PRO A 351 45.09 -16.00 -17.42
C PRO A 351 45.18 -17.30 -16.61
N LYS A 352 44.05 -18.01 -16.43
CA LYS A 352 44.04 -19.20 -15.59
C LYS A 352 45.01 -20.28 -16.09
N THR A 353 45.05 -20.52 -17.41
CA THR A 353 45.97 -21.51 -18.00
C THR A 353 47.44 -21.12 -17.84
N ALA A 354 47.76 -19.83 -17.96
CA ALA A 354 49.12 -19.31 -17.78
C ALA A 354 49.56 -19.44 -16.32
N TYR A 355 48.68 -19.13 -15.37
CA TYR A 355 48.94 -19.34 -13.95
C TYR A 355 49.15 -20.82 -13.63
N GLU A 356 48.29 -21.73 -14.09
CA GLU A 356 48.45 -23.17 -13.83
C GLU A 356 49.79 -23.70 -14.34
N ARG A 357 50.30 -23.19 -15.46
CA ARG A 357 51.62 -23.52 -16.01
C ARG A 357 52.77 -22.96 -15.17
N LEU A 358 52.62 -21.75 -14.65
CA LEU A 358 53.67 -21.01 -13.94
C LEU A 358 53.55 -21.09 -12.41
N LYS A 359 52.59 -21.86 -11.87
CA LYS A 359 52.25 -21.87 -10.44
C LYS A 359 53.45 -22.15 -9.54
N GLY A 360 54.34 -23.06 -9.94
CA GLY A 360 55.56 -23.38 -9.18
C GLY A 360 56.53 -22.20 -9.03
N ASN A 361 56.51 -21.23 -9.95
CA ASN A 361 57.33 -20.01 -9.88
C ASN A 361 56.86 -19.02 -8.78
N PHE A 362 55.64 -19.18 -8.27
CA PHE A 362 55.11 -18.39 -7.15
C PHE A 362 55.38 -19.04 -5.78
N GLU A 363 55.75 -20.32 -5.74
CA GLU A 363 55.91 -21.12 -4.51
C GLU A 363 57.38 -21.22 -4.05
N SER A 364 58.35 -21.13 -4.96
CA SER A 364 59.77 -21.04 -4.60
C SER A 364 60.12 -19.60 -4.17
N THR A 365 61.07 -19.44 -3.24
CA THR A 365 61.70 -18.16 -2.85
C THR A 365 62.50 -17.53 -3.99
N THR A 366 61.88 -17.40 -5.16
CA THR A 366 62.46 -16.85 -6.38
C THR A 366 62.60 -15.35 -6.20
N ASP A 367 63.74 -14.85 -6.64
CA ASP A 367 64.01 -13.42 -6.74
C ASP A 367 62.83 -12.72 -7.44
N ARG A 368 62.27 -11.67 -6.82
CA ARG A 368 61.13 -10.91 -7.37
C ARG A 368 61.45 -10.36 -8.75
N GLU A 369 62.72 -10.03 -9.01
CA GLU A 369 63.16 -9.59 -10.33
C GLU A 369 63.05 -10.69 -11.39
N GLU A 370 63.35 -11.94 -11.02
CA GLU A 370 63.24 -13.09 -11.91
C GLU A 370 61.77 -13.43 -12.19
N LEU A 371 60.91 -13.41 -11.16
CA LEU A 371 59.45 -13.54 -11.36
C LEU A 371 58.91 -12.42 -12.27
N ASN A 372 59.38 -11.19 -12.09
CA ASN A 372 58.99 -10.08 -12.96
C ASN A 372 59.41 -10.30 -14.42
N LYS A 373 60.63 -10.76 -14.66
CA LYS A 373 61.10 -11.11 -16.02
C LYS A 373 60.26 -12.21 -16.65
N ILE A 374 59.92 -13.26 -15.90
CA ILE A 374 59.07 -14.37 -16.39
C ILE A 374 57.67 -13.86 -16.74
N LEU A 375 57.07 -13.01 -15.89
CA LEU A 375 55.72 -12.50 -16.14
C LEU A 375 55.68 -11.43 -17.24
N ASP A 376 56.75 -10.68 -17.46
CA ASP A 376 56.90 -9.79 -18.62
C ASP A 376 57.05 -10.59 -19.92
N ASP A 377 57.83 -11.68 -19.88
CA ASP A 377 58.00 -12.59 -21.01
C ASP A 377 56.68 -13.31 -21.37
N GLU A 378 55.93 -13.76 -20.36
CA GLU A 378 54.59 -14.31 -20.56
C GLU A 378 53.64 -13.26 -21.15
N LEU A 379 53.60 -12.06 -20.58
CA LEU A 379 52.73 -10.97 -21.06
C LEU A 379 53.03 -10.63 -22.52
N THR A 380 54.30 -10.51 -22.90
CA THR A 380 54.74 -10.15 -24.26
C THR A 380 54.51 -11.26 -25.30
N LYS A 381 54.66 -12.54 -24.93
CA LYS A 381 54.52 -13.68 -25.85
C LYS A 381 53.09 -14.21 -25.95
N SER A 382 52.26 -13.92 -24.96
CA SER A 382 50.91 -14.45 -24.87
C SER A 382 50.02 -13.97 -26.02
N LYS A 383 49.25 -14.89 -26.59
CA LYS A 383 48.18 -14.56 -27.55
C LYS A 383 46.87 -14.20 -26.84
N ASN A 384 46.85 -14.31 -25.51
CA ASN A 384 45.66 -14.04 -24.73
C ASN A 384 45.39 -12.54 -24.67
N PRO A 385 44.12 -12.13 -24.73
CA PRO A 385 43.75 -10.73 -24.67
C PRO A 385 44.12 -10.09 -23.32
N VAL A 386 44.46 -8.80 -23.37
CA VAL A 386 44.83 -8.00 -22.18
C VAL A 386 43.73 -6.98 -21.88
N VAL A 387 43.35 -6.86 -20.61
CA VAL A 387 42.38 -5.92 -20.08
C VAL A 387 43.08 -4.98 -19.10
N LEU A 388 43.17 -3.69 -19.47
CA LEU A 388 43.50 -2.63 -18.53
C LEU A 388 42.23 -2.21 -17.77
N TYR A 389 42.15 -2.53 -16.47
CA TYR A 389 41.01 -2.23 -15.63
C TYR A 389 41.26 -0.97 -14.79
N CYS A 390 40.50 0.10 -15.05
CA CYS A 390 40.51 1.29 -14.20
C CYS A 390 39.21 1.36 -13.39
N HIS A 391 39.34 1.34 -12.07
CA HIS A 391 38.20 1.19 -11.17
C HIS A 391 37.44 2.51 -10.94
N GLY A 392 36.23 2.41 -10.38
CA GLY A 392 35.40 3.56 -9.95
C GLY A 392 35.78 4.14 -8.57
N ASN A 393 34.96 5.03 -8.03
CA ASN A 393 35.22 5.68 -6.75
C ASN A 393 35.19 4.72 -5.53
N SER A 394 35.78 5.17 -4.41
CA SER A 394 35.95 4.40 -3.15
C SER A 394 36.76 3.09 -3.26
N ASN A 395 37.40 2.68 -2.16
CA ASN A 395 38.19 1.44 -2.04
C ASN A 395 39.37 1.32 -3.03
N SER A 396 40.25 0.34 -2.78
CA SER A 396 41.42 0.07 -3.63
C SER A 396 41.17 -1.06 -4.64
N ARG A 397 42.15 -1.35 -5.49
CA ARG A 397 42.13 -2.50 -6.43
C ARG A 397 41.83 -3.84 -5.74
N ALA A 398 42.02 -3.94 -4.42
CA ALA A 398 41.75 -5.13 -3.61
C ALA A 398 40.29 -5.29 -3.11
N ALA A 399 39.37 -4.40 -3.48
CA ALA A 399 37.99 -4.51 -3.03
C ALA A 399 37.33 -5.84 -3.48
N THR A 400 36.57 -6.49 -2.59
CA THR A 400 36.05 -7.87 -2.81
C THR A 400 35.28 -8.06 -4.12
N HIS A 401 34.47 -7.09 -4.53
CA HIS A 401 33.73 -7.16 -5.80
C HIS A 401 34.66 -7.10 -7.04
N ARG A 402 35.77 -6.34 -6.94
CA ARG A 402 36.80 -6.26 -7.98
C ARG A 402 37.60 -7.56 -8.05
N ILE A 403 37.92 -8.18 -6.91
CA ILE A 403 38.53 -9.51 -6.84
C ILE A 403 37.68 -10.55 -7.59
N GLN A 404 36.35 -10.53 -7.42
CA GLN A 404 35.47 -11.43 -8.17
C GLN A 404 35.50 -11.15 -9.68
N LEU A 405 35.56 -9.88 -10.09
CA LEU A 405 35.70 -9.49 -11.48
C LEU A 405 37.05 -9.93 -12.08
N TYR A 406 38.15 -9.83 -11.34
CA TYR A 406 39.46 -10.32 -11.78
C TYR A 406 39.46 -11.83 -11.96
N LYS A 407 38.83 -12.58 -11.04
CA LYS A 407 38.64 -14.03 -11.19
C LYS A 407 37.80 -14.38 -12.41
N PHE A 408 36.81 -13.56 -12.73
CA PHE A 408 36.05 -13.69 -13.95
C PHE A 408 36.94 -13.47 -15.19
N PHE A 409 37.74 -12.41 -15.23
CA PHE A 409 38.67 -12.16 -16.33
C PHE A 409 39.73 -13.25 -16.47
N GLN A 410 40.25 -13.76 -15.35
CA GLN A 410 41.18 -14.89 -15.31
C GLN A 410 40.56 -16.16 -15.90
N LYS A 411 39.29 -16.47 -15.61
CA LYS A 411 38.53 -17.58 -16.21
C LYS A 411 38.25 -17.40 -17.71
N MET A 412 38.16 -16.16 -18.16
CA MET A 412 38.02 -15.80 -19.57
C MET A 412 39.38 -15.77 -20.31
N GLU A 413 40.43 -16.26 -19.66
CA GLU A 413 41.80 -16.29 -20.17
C GLU A 413 42.35 -14.89 -20.53
N PHE A 414 41.97 -13.85 -19.79
CA PHE A 414 42.54 -12.50 -19.95
C PHE A 414 43.76 -12.27 -19.05
N HIS A 415 44.76 -11.57 -19.57
CA HIS A 415 45.70 -10.82 -18.72
C HIS A 415 44.96 -9.60 -18.16
N THR A 416 44.95 -9.42 -16.85
CA THR A 416 44.31 -8.25 -16.23
C THR A 416 45.37 -7.34 -15.61
N ILE A 417 45.39 -6.08 -16.02
CA ILE A 417 46.21 -5.01 -15.43
C ILE A 417 45.27 -4.12 -14.64
N ALA A 418 45.29 -4.24 -13.30
CA ALA A 418 44.47 -3.43 -12.41
C ALA A 418 45.37 -2.52 -11.57
N PHE A 419 45.07 -1.23 -11.47
CA PHE A 419 45.91 -0.27 -10.74
C PHE A 419 45.06 0.64 -9.86
N ASP A 420 45.69 1.22 -8.85
CA ASP A 420 45.09 2.27 -8.01
C ASP A 420 45.55 3.65 -8.45
N TYR A 421 44.62 4.59 -8.65
CA TYR A 421 44.99 5.99 -8.92
C TYR A 421 45.73 6.61 -7.74
N ARG A 422 46.36 7.78 -7.96
CA ARG A 422 46.92 8.59 -6.86
C ARG A 422 45.86 8.83 -5.77
N GLY A 423 46.24 8.64 -4.52
CA GLY A 423 45.34 8.73 -3.37
C GLY A 423 44.57 7.45 -3.00
N TYR A 424 44.77 6.34 -3.72
CA TYR A 424 44.17 5.04 -3.42
C TYR A 424 45.23 3.96 -3.19
N GLY A 425 44.90 2.97 -2.35
CA GLY A 425 45.75 1.80 -2.10
C GLY A 425 47.17 2.16 -1.67
N ASP A 426 48.15 1.54 -2.31
CA ASP A 426 49.60 1.76 -2.12
C ASP A 426 50.20 2.78 -3.11
N SER A 427 49.38 3.44 -3.93
CA SER A 427 49.80 4.56 -4.80
C SER A 427 50.07 5.83 -3.98
N THR A 428 50.82 6.79 -4.53
CA THR A 428 51.18 8.03 -3.82
C THR A 428 49.91 8.71 -3.29
N ASN A 429 49.90 9.00 -1.98
CA ASN A 429 48.75 9.54 -1.28
C ASN A 429 48.56 11.04 -1.58
N LEU A 430 48.07 11.35 -2.79
CA LEU A 430 47.68 12.68 -3.23
C LEU A 430 46.16 12.84 -3.22
N ARG A 431 45.71 14.09 -3.35
CA ARG A 431 44.29 14.40 -3.47
C ARG A 431 43.87 14.25 -4.94
N PRO A 432 43.06 13.24 -5.31
CA PRO A 432 42.74 12.98 -6.70
C PRO A 432 41.92 14.11 -7.32
N THR A 433 42.23 14.44 -8.56
CA THR A 433 41.48 15.37 -9.42
C THR A 433 41.12 14.65 -10.71
N GLU A 434 40.15 15.17 -11.48
CA GLU A 434 39.80 14.57 -12.79
C GLU A 434 41.06 14.44 -13.66
N ALA A 435 41.79 15.53 -13.88
CA ALA A 435 43.04 15.53 -14.65
C ALA A 435 44.11 14.58 -14.09
N GLY A 436 44.25 14.48 -12.76
CA GLY A 436 45.23 13.61 -12.13
C GLY A 436 44.93 12.13 -12.35
N VAL A 437 43.68 11.70 -12.17
CA VAL A 437 43.33 10.28 -12.42
C VAL A 437 43.37 9.92 -13.91
N VAL A 438 43.16 10.90 -14.80
CA VAL A 438 43.39 10.69 -16.24
C VAL A 438 44.86 10.53 -16.54
N GLU A 439 45.73 11.39 -15.99
CA GLU A 439 47.18 11.27 -16.14
C GLU A 439 47.68 9.90 -15.64
N ASP A 440 47.23 9.44 -14.48
CA ASP A 440 47.56 8.10 -13.95
C ASP A 440 47.17 6.99 -14.95
N SER A 441 45.98 7.07 -15.53
CA SER A 441 45.48 6.09 -16.50
C SER A 441 46.31 6.07 -17.79
N LEU A 442 46.69 7.26 -18.27
CA LEU A 442 47.50 7.42 -19.48
C LEU A 442 48.91 6.86 -19.30
N VAL A 443 49.53 7.08 -18.15
CA VAL A 443 50.87 6.55 -17.83
C VAL A 443 50.86 5.02 -17.77
N VAL A 444 49.86 4.42 -17.11
CA VAL A 444 49.74 2.96 -17.06
C VAL A 444 49.46 2.38 -18.45
N TYR A 445 48.65 3.07 -19.26
CA TYR A 445 48.39 2.64 -20.64
C TYR A 445 49.63 2.76 -21.54
N GLU A 446 50.40 3.83 -21.41
CA GLU A 446 51.66 4.01 -22.12
C GLU A 446 52.68 2.93 -21.76
N TRP A 447 52.85 2.64 -20.46
CA TRP A 447 53.67 1.53 -19.99
C TRP A 447 53.22 0.20 -20.62
N LEU A 448 51.91 -0.08 -20.59
CA LEU A 448 51.35 -1.30 -21.17
C LEU A 448 51.62 -1.42 -22.67
N LEU A 449 51.50 -0.32 -23.42
CA LEU A 449 51.80 -0.27 -24.85
C LEU A 449 53.28 -0.48 -25.15
N SER A 450 54.16 0.10 -24.32
CA SER A 450 55.60 -0.12 -24.43
C SER A 450 55.99 -1.58 -24.20
N THR A 451 55.23 -2.30 -23.38
CA THR A 451 55.42 -3.72 -23.08
C THR A 451 54.81 -4.65 -24.14
N LEU A 452 53.65 -4.31 -24.75
CA LEU A 452 52.83 -5.26 -25.55
C LEU A 452 52.69 -4.96 -27.05
N GLY A 453 52.96 -3.74 -27.52
CA GLY A 453 52.71 -3.38 -28.92
C GLY A 453 51.22 -3.30 -29.34
N GLY A 454 50.26 -3.34 -28.41
CA GLY A 454 48.83 -2.99 -28.63
C GLY A 454 47.81 -3.81 -27.82
N THR A 455 46.83 -3.17 -27.16
CA THR A 455 45.88 -3.81 -26.20
C THR A 455 44.43 -3.31 -26.26
N ALA A 456 43.51 -3.99 -25.54
CA ALA A 456 42.13 -3.58 -25.27
C ALA A 456 42.02 -3.01 -23.83
N ILE A 457 41.11 -2.06 -23.58
CA ILE A 457 41.00 -1.34 -22.30
C ILE A 457 39.57 -1.43 -21.74
N SER A 458 39.47 -1.50 -20.42
CA SER A 458 38.22 -1.38 -19.67
C SER A 458 38.33 -0.23 -18.66
N SER A 459 38.00 1.01 -19.05
CA SER A 459 37.44 2.07 -18.17
C SER A 459 37.10 3.39 -18.90
N HIS A 460 36.39 4.27 -18.16
CA HIS A 460 35.66 5.50 -18.52
C HIS A 460 36.41 6.71 -19.13
N LEU A 461 37.63 6.58 -19.68
CA LEU A 461 38.47 7.75 -20.04
C LEU A 461 39.04 7.72 -21.46
N LEU A 462 38.26 7.31 -22.46
CA LEU A 462 38.79 7.09 -23.82
C LEU A 462 38.32 8.06 -24.89
N GLY A 463 37.33 8.89 -24.62
CA GLY A 463 36.77 9.78 -25.65
C GLY A 463 37.70 10.94 -26.08
N ASN A 464 38.70 11.27 -25.27
CA ASN A 464 39.70 12.31 -25.52
C ASN A 464 41.14 11.78 -25.41
N LEU A 465 41.34 10.46 -25.44
CA LEU A 465 42.65 9.80 -25.26
C LEU A 465 43.73 10.40 -26.17
N ARG A 466 43.40 10.67 -27.44
CA ARG A 466 44.36 11.25 -28.40
C ARG A 466 44.77 12.68 -28.02
N GLU A 467 43.82 13.51 -27.62
CA GLU A 467 44.07 14.90 -27.22
C GLU A 467 44.83 14.95 -25.90
N LEU A 468 44.34 14.22 -24.89
CA LEU A 468 44.93 14.19 -23.56
C LEU A 468 46.30 13.50 -23.50
N SER A 469 46.56 12.50 -24.35
CA SER A 469 47.92 11.92 -24.43
C SER A 469 48.94 12.88 -25.04
N VAL A 470 48.53 13.79 -25.92
CA VAL A 470 49.42 14.84 -26.41
C VAL A 470 49.61 15.91 -25.34
N THR A 471 48.53 16.40 -24.72
CA THR A 471 48.60 17.54 -23.79
C THR A 471 49.11 17.18 -22.40
N LEU A 472 48.69 16.07 -21.81
CA LEU A 472 49.08 15.66 -20.46
C LEU A 472 50.42 14.90 -20.44
N LEU A 473 50.74 14.12 -21.48
CA LEU A 473 52.02 13.42 -21.56
C LEU A 473 53.08 14.17 -22.38
N ASP A 474 52.77 15.34 -22.97
CA ASP A 474 53.67 16.15 -23.83
C ASP A 474 54.30 15.31 -24.95
N ARG A 475 53.45 14.58 -25.66
CA ARG A 475 53.87 13.69 -26.75
C ARG A 475 53.71 14.39 -28.08
N SER A 476 54.66 14.19 -28.98
CA SER A 476 54.53 14.64 -30.38
C SER A 476 53.46 13.86 -31.15
N THR A 477 53.15 12.62 -30.72
CA THR A 477 52.11 11.78 -31.30
C THR A 477 51.16 11.21 -30.25
N PRO A 478 49.83 11.20 -30.53
CA PRO A 478 48.84 10.69 -29.60
C PRO A 478 49.00 9.18 -29.40
N LEU A 479 48.67 8.68 -28.20
CA LEU A 479 48.58 7.25 -27.97
C LEU A 479 47.49 6.63 -28.87
N PRO A 480 47.72 5.39 -29.37
CA PRO A 480 46.73 4.70 -30.18
C PRO A 480 45.47 4.42 -29.37
N LEU A 481 44.32 4.31 -30.06
CA LEU A 481 43.10 3.85 -29.42
C LEU A 481 43.22 2.34 -29.11
N PRO A 482 42.64 1.87 -28.00
CA PRO A 482 42.54 0.45 -27.74
C PRO A 482 41.65 -0.26 -28.77
N ARG A 483 41.72 -1.59 -28.80
CA ARG A 483 40.88 -2.40 -29.69
C ARG A 483 39.39 -2.43 -29.32
N GLY A 484 39.07 -2.06 -28.09
CA GLY A 484 37.70 -1.98 -27.58
C GLY A 484 37.67 -1.35 -26.20
N LEU A 485 36.48 -0.88 -25.82
CA LEU A 485 36.20 -0.23 -24.56
C LEU A 485 35.04 -0.93 -23.84
N ILE A 486 35.24 -1.30 -22.58
CA ILE A 486 34.18 -1.80 -21.70
C ILE A 486 33.89 -0.75 -20.62
N LEU A 487 32.64 -0.29 -20.56
CA LEU A 487 32.15 0.67 -19.58
C LEU A 487 31.18 -0.03 -18.63
N GLU A 488 31.57 -0.18 -17.37
CA GLU A 488 30.73 -0.72 -16.30
C GLU A 488 30.03 0.43 -15.57
N ALA A 489 28.70 0.42 -15.57
CA ALA A 489 27.81 1.42 -14.99
C ALA A 489 28.23 2.89 -15.30
N PRO A 490 28.41 3.29 -16.57
CA PRO A 490 28.78 4.66 -16.93
C PRO A 490 27.67 5.67 -16.65
N PHE A 491 28.07 6.88 -16.27
CA PHE A 491 27.21 8.07 -16.19
C PHE A 491 27.55 9.07 -17.31
N ASN A 492 26.59 9.86 -17.78
CA ASN A 492 26.74 10.84 -18.87
C ASN A 492 27.80 11.90 -18.56
N ASN A 493 27.52 12.65 -17.49
CA ASN A 493 28.38 13.65 -16.92
C ASN A 493 28.12 13.69 -15.41
N LEU A 494 29.06 14.22 -14.63
CA LEU A 494 28.95 14.15 -13.17
C LEU A 494 27.74 14.96 -12.64
N ALA A 495 27.32 16.01 -13.35
CA ALA A 495 26.14 16.80 -12.96
C ALA A 495 24.84 15.99 -13.07
N ASP A 496 24.65 15.24 -14.15
CA ASP A 496 23.50 14.36 -14.34
C ASP A 496 23.48 13.21 -13.33
N GLU A 497 24.65 12.66 -13.01
CA GLU A 497 24.80 11.62 -11.98
C GLU A 497 24.36 12.16 -10.62
N VAL A 498 24.89 13.32 -10.21
CA VAL A 498 24.51 13.98 -8.95
C VAL A 498 23.01 14.33 -8.93
N ALA A 499 22.44 14.74 -10.07
CA ALA A 499 21.03 15.09 -10.16
C ALA A 499 20.12 13.89 -9.89
N LYS A 500 20.48 12.70 -10.40
CA LYS A 500 19.67 11.47 -10.32
C LYS A 500 20.01 10.56 -9.13
N HIS A 501 21.16 10.78 -8.49
CA HIS A 501 21.64 9.92 -7.41
C HIS A 501 20.61 9.78 -6.27
N PRO A 502 20.38 8.58 -5.69
CA PRO A 502 19.37 8.40 -4.64
C PRO A 502 19.51 9.33 -3.43
N LEU A 503 20.73 9.73 -3.07
CA LEU A 503 20.98 10.71 -2.00
C LEU A 503 20.48 12.13 -2.34
N SER A 504 20.37 12.48 -3.62
CA SER A 504 19.85 13.78 -4.05
C SER A 504 18.39 13.96 -3.68
N LYS A 505 17.60 12.87 -3.63
CA LYS A 505 16.19 12.88 -3.19
C LYS A 505 15.99 13.49 -1.81
N LEU A 506 17.01 13.43 -0.93
CA LEU A 506 16.97 14.05 0.40
C LEU A 506 16.95 15.58 0.37
N VAL A 507 17.42 16.20 -0.71
CA VAL A 507 17.61 17.65 -0.86
C VAL A 507 16.92 18.26 -2.08
N THR A 508 16.33 17.45 -2.97
CA THR A 508 15.59 17.90 -4.18
C THR A 508 14.41 18.84 -3.90
N TRP A 509 13.87 18.84 -2.68
CA TRP A 509 12.79 19.74 -2.28
C TRP A 509 13.26 21.17 -1.97
N LEU A 510 14.59 21.41 -1.90
CA LEU A 510 15.13 22.75 -1.69
C LEU A 510 14.99 23.60 -2.96
N PRO A 511 14.48 24.84 -2.87
CA PRO A 511 14.23 25.69 -4.04
C PRO A 511 15.51 26.08 -4.81
N TYR A 512 16.67 26.00 -4.17
CA TYR A 512 18.00 26.26 -4.74
C TYR A 512 18.79 24.98 -5.03
N TYR A 513 18.12 23.83 -5.15
CA TYR A 513 18.76 22.52 -5.36
C TYR A 513 19.68 22.49 -6.58
N GLU A 514 19.16 22.79 -7.77
CA GLU A 514 19.95 22.81 -9.02
C GLU A 514 21.17 23.73 -8.89
N TRP A 515 20.95 24.97 -8.44
CA TRP A 515 21.98 25.99 -8.29
C TRP A 515 23.09 25.66 -7.28
N THR A 516 22.77 24.82 -6.28
CA THR A 516 23.69 24.51 -5.17
C THR A 516 24.38 23.18 -5.37
N PHE A 517 23.65 22.15 -5.82
CA PHE A 517 24.13 20.77 -5.84
C PHE A 517 24.49 20.28 -7.24
N VAL A 518 23.87 20.80 -8.29
CA VAL A 518 24.07 20.32 -9.67
C VAL A 518 25.00 21.26 -10.46
N ASP A 519 24.73 22.57 -10.45
CA ASP A 519 25.47 23.58 -11.21
C ASP A 519 26.99 23.65 -10.92
N PRO A 520 27.50 23.38 -9.70
CA PRO A 520 28.94 23.34 -9.48
C PRO A 520 29.67 22.27 -10.31
N PHE A 521 29.00 21.22 -10.76
CA PHE A 521 29.56 20.18 -11.63
C PHE A 521 29.39 20.47 -13.13
N ARG A 522 28.62 21.51 -13.48
CA ARG A 522 28.51 22.04 -14.84
C ARG A 522 29.51 23.17 -15.13
N SER A 523 29.77 24.00 -14.12
CA SER A 523 30.48 25.28 -14.26
C SER A 523 31.94 25.27 -13.82
N ASN A 524 32.42 24.21 -13.18
CA ASN A 524 33.78 24.11 -12.66
C ASN A 524 34.53 22.97 -13.32
N ASP A 525 35.55 23.31 -14.10
CA ASP A 525 36.29 22.37 -14.97
C ASP A 525 37.08 21.29 -14.21
N GLU A 526 37.24 21.40 -12.89
CA GLU A 526 38.05 20.43 -12.10
C GLU A 526 37.34 19.08 -11.82
N GLN A 527 36.00 19.02 -11.98
CA GLN A 527 35.15 17.87 -11.59
C GLN A 527 33.89 17.78 -12.48
N THR A 528 34.04 17.67 -13.79
CA THR A 528 32.89 17.63 -14.71
C THR A 528 32.63 16.24 -15.27
N PHE A 529 33.68 15.44 -15.51
CA PHE A 529 33.63 14.11 -16.12
C PHE A 529 32.63 14.01 -17.28
N LYS A 530 32.91 14.72 -18.38
CA LYS A 530 32.01 14.83 -19.55
C LYS A 530 32.10 13.62 -20.49
N SER A 531 31.77 12.44 -19.99
CA SER A 531 31.87 11.16 -20.72
C SER A 531 31.06 11.16 -22.02
N ASP A 532 29.86 11.74 -22.01
CA ASP A 532 29.01 11.90 -23.20
C ASP A 532 29.65 12.78 -24.28
N GLU A 533 30.28 13.90 -23.92
CA GLU A 533 30.98 14.77 -24.85
C GLU A 533 32.19 14.07 -25.49
N TYR A 534 32.98 13.35 -24.66
CA TYR A 534 34.20 12.71 -25.13
C TYR A 534 33.90 11.46 -25.98
N LEU A 535 32.97 10.59 -25.57
CA LEU A 535 32.70 9.32 -26.28
C LEU A 535 32.09 9.51 -27.68
N VAL A 536 31.47 10.66 -27.94
CA VAL A 536 31.00 11.07 -29.27
C VAL A 536 32.17 11.31 -30.24
N LYS A 537 33.36 11.70 -29.74
CA LYS A 537 34.55 12.03 -30.56
C LYS A 537 35.29 10.78 -31.08
N VAL A 538 35.08 9.60 -30.49
CA VAL A 538 35.80 8.35 -30.82
C VAL A 538 34.95 7.34 -31.61
N ARG A 539 34.53 7.74 -32.81
CA ARG A 539 33.60 6.98 -33.67
C ARG A 539 34.10 5.62 -34.16
N SER A 540 35.43 5.43 -34.22
CA SER A 540 36.07 4.20 -34.68
C SER A 540 36.31 3.16 -33.57
N LEU A 541 36.03 3.49 -32.31
CA LEU A 541 36.26 2.59 -31.17
C LEU A 541 34.99 1.78 -30.85
N PRO A 542 35.04 0.43 -30.81
CA PRO A 542 33.95 -0.39 -30.31
C PRO A 542 33.74 -0.19 -28.81
N ILE A 543 32.49 -0.01 -28.38
CA ILE A 543 32.14 0.26 -26.97
C ILE A 543 31.08 -0.75 -26.50
N LEU A 544 31.37 -1.43 -25.39
CA LEU A 544 30.42 -2.25 -24.63
C LEU A 544 30.04 -1.50 -23.36
N ILE A 545 28.76 -1.23 -23.16
CA ILE A 545 28.22 -0.62 -21.94
C ILE A 545 27.47 -1.69 -21.15
N LEU A 546 27.89 -1.93 -19.92
CA LEU A 546 27.24 -2.83 -18.96
C LEU A 546 26.52 -1.97 -17.91
N HIS A 547 25.19 -1.99 -17.84
CA HIS A 547 24.44 -1.12 -16.91
C HIS A 547 23.17 -1.81 -16.38
N ALA A 548 22.66 -1.45 -15.20
CA ALA A 548 21.29 -1.84 -14.80
C ALA A 548 20.26 -0.92 -15.50
N LYS A 549 19.06 -1.39 -15.85
CA LYS A 549 18.09 -0.77 -16.81
C LYS A 549 17.62 0.70 -16.56
N ASP A 550 18.20 1.46 -15.64
CA ASP A 550 17.67 2.74 -15.15
C ASP A 550 18.37 4.01 -15.67
N ASP A 551 19.41 3.95 -16.52
CA ASP A 551 19.99 5.14 -17.16
C ASP A 551 20.28 4.97 -18.65
N LEU A 552 19.83 5.95 -19.45
CA LEU A 552 19.76 5.86 -20.90
C LEU A 552 20.71 6.84 -21.58
N TYR A 553 21.73 6.30 -22.24
CA TYR A 553 22.79 7.02 -22.96
C TYR A 553 22.40 7.31 -24.43
N ARG A 554 21.34 8.12 -24.65
CA ARG A 554 20.82 8.39 -26.00
C ARG A 554 21.78 9.15 -26.90
N SER A 555 22.55 10.11 -26.37
CA SER A 555 23.43 10.99 -27.17
C SER A 555 24.56 10.22 -27.86
N VAL A 556 25.20 9.28 -27.17
CA VAL A 556 26.31 8.48 -27.73
C VAL A 556 25.77 7.45 -28.73
N LEU A 557 24.62 6.82 -28.47
CA LEU A 557 23.95 5.92 -29.42
C LEU A 557 23.51 6.66 -30.71
N GLN A 558 23.01 7.90 -30.58
CA GLN A 558 22.60 8.74 -31.71
C GLN A 558 23.79 9.29 -32.51
N SER A 559 24.98 9.35 -31.92
CA SER A 559 26.18 9.89 -32.58
C SER A 559 26.81 8.96 -33.62
N ARG A 560 26.40 7.67 -33.68
CA ARG A 560 27.00 6.64 -34.53
C ARG A 560 26.19 6.47 -35.82
N GLY A 561 26.88 6.57 -36.96
CA GLY A 561 26.37 6.25 -38.29
C GLY A 561 26.53 4.77 -38.66
N LYS A 562 26.10 4.42 -39.87
CA LYS A 562 26.11 3.04 -40.40
C LYS A 562 27.52 2.45 -40.56
N ASP A 563 28.53 3.30 -40.74
CA ASP A 563 29.93 2.93 -40.95
C ASP A 563 30.82 3.11 -39.69
N ASP A 564 30.24 3.55 -38.56
CA ASP A 564 30.96 3.75 -37.31
C ASP A 564 31.07 2.44 -36.49
N ALA A 565 32.05 2.38 -35.57
CA ALA A 565 32.25 1.20 -34.73
C ALA A 565 31.09 0.96 -33.76
N MET A 566 30.80 -0.32 -33.53
CA MET A 566 29.63 -0.79 -32.78
C MET A 566 29.60 -0.30 -31.32
N ILE A 567 28.42 0.17 -30.88
CA ILE A 567 28.09 0.34 -29.46
C ILE A 567 27.09 -0.73 -29.06
N LYS A 568 27.43 -1.54 -28.06
CA LYS A 568 26.56 -2.58 -27.49
C LYS A 568 26.19 -2.19 -26.07
N LEU A 569 24.92 -1.89 -25.82
CA LEU A 569 24.39 -1.74 -24.46
C LEU A 569 23.84 -3.09 -24.00
N HIS A 570 24.38 -3.63 -22.92
CA HIS A 570 23.87 -4.81 -22.25
C HIS A 570 23.33 -4.42 -20.89
N ALA A 571 22.01 -4.44 -20.76
CA ALA A 571 21.31 -3.96 -19.58
C ALA A 571 20.70 -5.11 -18.77
N TYR A 572 21.11 -5.24 -17.51
CA TYR A 572 20.62 -6.27 -16.58
C TYR A 572 19.29 -5.84 -15.93
N GLU A 573 18.33 -6.76 -15.79
CA GLU A 573 17.02 -6.44 -15.22
C GLU A 573 17.07 -6.38 -13.68
N LYS A 574 16.35 -5.45 -13.06
CA LYS A 574 16.31 -5.28 -11.60
C LYS A 574 15.98 -6.56 -10.80
N LYS A 575 15.27 -7.51 -11.43
CA LYS A 575 14.91 -8.82 -10.85
C LYS A 575 16.10 -9.78 -10.68
N GLU A 576 17.24 -9.49 -11.29
CA GLU A 576 18.45 -10.34 -11.26
C GLU A 576 19.31 -10.06 -10.02
N ASP A 577 18.96 -9.05 -9.21
CA ASP A 577 19.57 -8.68 -7.91
C ASP A 577 21.10 -8.49 -7.92
N LEU A 578 21.69 -8.21 -9.09
CA LEU A 578 23.13 -8.02 -9.24
C LEU A 578 23.60 -6.64 -8.72
N GLY A 579 22.75 -5.60 -8.79
CA GLY A 579 23.16 -4.22 -8.49
C GLY A 579 24.36 -3.72 -9.33
N HIS A 580 24.92 -2.55 -9.00
CA HIS A 580 26.08 -1.99 -9.74
C HIS A 580 27.42 -2.67 -9.43
N LYS A 581 27.49 -3.50 -8.38
CA LYS A 581 28.75 -4.09 -7.88
C LYS A 581 28.91 -5.58 -8.18
N TRP A 582 27.83 -6.27 -8.60
CA TRP A 582 27.86 -7.73 -8.80
C TRP A 582 27.50 -8.14 -10.22
N ILE A 583 27.71 -7.26 -11.19
CA ILE A 583 27.55 -7.58 -12.62
C ILE A 583 28.41 -8.80 -13.01
N CYS A 584 29.55 -9.02 -12.34
CA CYS A 584 30.40 -10.21 -12.49
C CYS A 584 29.71 -11.56 -12.17
N HIS A 585 28.56 -11.56 -11.50
CA HIS A 585 27.77 -12.76 -11.20
C HIS A 585 26.65 -13.02 -12.23
N ALA A 586 26.50 -12.17 -13.25
CA ALA A 586 25.56 -12.42 -14.33
C ALA A 586 25.94 -13.70 -15.10
N ALA A 587 24.98 -14.63 -15.22
CA ALA A 587 25.21 -15.94 -15.82
C ALA A 587 25.58 -15.88 -17.31
N ASP A 588 25.23 -14.80 -18.00
CA ASP A 588 25.48 -14.55 -19.42
C ASP A 588 26.71 -13.65 -19.69
N LEU A 589 27.38 -13.12 -18.64
CA LEU A 589 28.53 -12.22 -18.80
C LEU A 589 29.69 -12.82 -19.64
N PRO A 590 30.04 -14.13 -19.52
CA PRO A 590 31.03 -14.77 -20.40
C PRO A 590 30.69 -14.62 -21.88
N ASP A 591 29.42 -14.81 -22.23
CA ASP A 591 28.92 -14.76 -23.60
C ASP A 591 28.81 -13.32 -24.13
N VAL A 592 28.51 -12.35 -23.24
CA VAL A 592 28.40 -10.93 -23.57
C VAL A 592 29.77 -10.32 -23.90
N VAL A 593 30.78 -10.63 -23.09
CA VAL A 593 32.18 -10.20 -23.29
C VAL A 593 32.82 -10.96 -24.46
N GLY A 594 32.58 -12.27 -24.58
CA GLY A 594 33.03 -13.08 -25.71
C GLY A 594 32.41 -12.66 -27.05
N GLY A 595 31.16 -12.20 -27.05
CA GLY A 595 30.44 -11.76 -28.25
C GLY A 595 30.93 -10.43 -28.86
N LEU A 596 31.60 -9.56 -28.10
CA LEU A 596 32.26 -8.35 -28.65
C LEU A 596 33.48 -8.71 -29.53
N LEU A 597 34.08 -9.88 -29.30
CA LEU A 597 35.29 -10.34 -29.98
C LEU A 597 35.01 -11.20 -31.23
N VAL A 598 33.76 -11.63 -31.50
CA VAL A 598 33.45 -12.59 -32.58
C VAL A 598 32.44 -12.11 -33.66
N ALA A 599 31.41 -11.30 -33.39
CA ALA A 599 30.45 -10.85 -34.43
C ALA A 599 29.47 -9.77 -33.88
N GLY A 600 29.11 -8.67 -34.53
CA GLY A 600 28.98 -8.44 -35.97
C GLY A 600 27.58 -8.77 -36.52
N ALA A 601 26.86 -9.78 -35.98
CA ALA A 601 25.72 -10.32 -36.75
C ALA A 601 24.51 -10.98 -36.02
N SER A 602 24.42 -11.13 -34.68
CA SER A 602 23.40 -12.06 -34.10
C SER A 602 22.42 -11.53 -33.02
N VAL A 603 22.71 -10.48 -32.24
CA VAL A 603 21.96 -10.22 -30.98
C VAL A 603 20.61 -9.48 -31.12
N THR A 604 20.31 -8.83 -32.25
CA THR A 604 18.99 -8.19 -32.49
C THR A 604 17.85 -9.23 -32.56
N ALA A 605 18.16 -10.49 -32.88
CA ALA A 605 17.16 -11.54 -33.00
C ALA A 605 16.57 -11.99 -31.66
N SER A 606 17.35 -12.06 -30.57
CA SER A 606 16.92 -12.75 -29.34
C SER A 606 15.96 -11.96 -28.44
N ILE A 607 16.15 -10.63 -28.30
CA ILE A 607 15.21 -9.78 -27.53
C ILE A 607 13.88 -9.61 -28.29
N PHE A 608 13.96 -9.50 -29.62
CA PHE A 608 12.79 -9.56 -30.48
C PHE A 608 12.07 -10.91 -30.31
N VAL A 609 12.79 -12.05 -30.33
CA VAL A 609 12.22 -13.39 -30.08
C VAL A 609 11.53 -13.48 -28.71
N VAL A 610 12.05 -12.88 -27.64
CA VAL A 610 11.36 -12.94 -26.34
C VAL A 610 10.05 -12.12 -26.34
N GLN A 611 10.04 -10.93 -26.95
CA GLN A 611 8.87 -10.06 -26.95
C GLN A 611 7.81 -10.44 -27.98
N VAL A 612 8.25 -11.02 -29.11
CA VAL A 612 7.42 -11.38 -30.28
C VAL A 612 7.03 -12.86 -30.21
N ALA A 613 7.92 -13.76 -29.79
CA ALA A 613 7.59 -15.18 -29.68
C ALA A 613 7.31 -15.61 -28.23
N VAL A 614 8.25 -15.44 -27.31
CA VAL A 614 8.17 -16.10 -25.98
C VAL A 614 7.05 -15.53 -25.11
N LEU A 615 6.95 -14.21 -24.92
CA LEU A 615 5.90 -13.61 -24.08
C LEU A 615 4.48 -13.87 -24.62
N PRO A 616 4.21 -13.71 -25.93
CA PRO A 616 2.89 -14.04 -26.48
C PRO A 616 2.56 -15.53 -26.36
N LEU A 617 3.53 -16.43 -26.54
CA LEU A 617 3.32 -17.87 -26.35
C LEU A 617 3.14 -18.23 -24.88
N LEU A 618 3.94 -17.65 -23.97
CA LEU A 618 3.80 -17.83 -22.52
C LEU A 618 2.43 -17.36 -22.04
N PHE A 619 1.96 -16.19 -22.50
CA PHE A 619 0.61 -15.74 -22.18
C PHE A 619 -0.45 -16.67 -22.75
N LYS A 620 -0.34 -17.07 -24.03
CA LYS A 620 -1.29 -17.96 -24.70
C LYS A 620 -1.45 -19.30 -23.99
N TYR A 621 -0.36 -19.91 -23.50
CA TYR A 621 -0.37 -21.24 -22.90
C TYR A 621 -0.44 -21.25 -21.37
N SER A 622 -0.11 -20.14 -20.69
CA SER A 622 -0.17 -20.07 -19.22
C SER A 622 -1.55 -19.66 -18.71
N LYS A 623 -2.41 -20.66 -18.46
CA LYS A 623 -3.69 -20.47 -17.77
C LYS A 623 -3.56 -19.81 -16.40
N SER A 624 -2.41 -19.97 -15.73
CA SER A 624 -2.15 -19.35 -14.43
C SER A 624 -2.06 -17.82 -14.54
N ILE A 625 -1.31 -17.33 -15.53
CA ILE A 625 -1.17 -15.89 -15.81
C ILE A 625 -2.51 -15.29 -16.22
N GLN A 626 -3.22 -15.94 -17.16
CA GLN A 626 -4.53 -15.50 -17.64
C GLN A 626 -5.53 -15.31 -16.48
N ARG A 627 -5.60 -16.26 -15.55
CA ARG A 627 -6.50 -16.16 -14.38
C ARG A 627 -6.12 -15.07 -13.40
N LYS A 628 -4.82 -14.94 -13.11
CA LYS A 628 -4.36 -13.89 -12.21
C LYS A 628 -4.71 -12.52 -12.78
N MET A 629 -4.68 -12.35 -14.11
CA MET A 629 -5.13 -11.13 -14.78
C MET A 629 -6.64 -10.90 -14.59
N VAL A 630 -7.48 -11.91 -14.81
CA VAL A 630 -8.95 -11.77 -14.72
C VAL A 630 -9.42 -11.54 -13.28
N PHE A 631 -9.00 -12.38 -12.35
CA PHE A 631 -9.52 -12.38 -10.98
C PHE A 631 -8.70 -11.51 -10.02
N SER A 632 -7.37 -11.43 -10.19
CA SER A 632 -6.49 -10.65 -9.33
C SER A 632 -6.67 -10.94 -7.82
N ASN A 633 -7.06 -12.18 -7.48
CA ASN A 633 -7.42 -12.59 -6.12
C ASN A 633 -6.22 -12.66 -5.15
N CYS A 634 -4.99 -12.47 -5.65
CA CYS A 634 -3.79 -12.29 -4.81
C CYS A 634 -3.64 -10.86 -4.25
N ILE A 635 -4.43 -9.90 -4.74
CA ILE A 635 -4.42 -8.52 -4.26
C ILE A 635 -5.43 -8.42 -3.12
N ASN A 636 -4.93 -8.24 -1.90
CA ASN A 636 -5.74 -8.18 -0.68
C ASN A 636 -5.36 -6.92 0.12
N TYR A 637 -6.19 -5.87 0.01
CA TYR A 637 -6.06 -4.61 0.72
C TYR A 637 -7.44 -4.02 1.08
N PRO A 638 -7.64 -3.53 2.31
CA PRO A 638 -6.70 -3.51 3.45
C PRO A 638 -6.49 -4.89 4.11
N ARG A 639 -5.31 -5.11 4.70
CA ARG A 639 -4.94 -6.40 5.33
C ARG A 639 -5.35 -6.46 6.81
N ASN A 640 -5.42 -7.68 7.36
CA ASN A 640 -5.64 -7.97 8.79
C ASN A 640 -6.97 -7.41 9.34
N LEU A 641 -8.05 -7.56 8.58
CA LEU A 641 -9.39 -7.15 9.00
C LEU A 641 -10.10 -8.27 9.77
N ASP A 642 -10.96 -7.87 10.70
CA ASP A 642 -11.89 -8.77 11.39
C ASP A 642 -13.19 -8.89 10.58
N TYR A 643 -13.23 -9.90 9.72
CA TYR A 643 -14.40 -10.20 8.89
C TYR A 643 -15.61 -10.69 9.69
N GLU A 644 -15.42 -11.16 10.92
CA GLU A 644 -16.52 -11.61 11.78
C GLU A 644 -17.27 -10.45 12.42
N ASN A 645 -16.62 -9.28 12.49
CA ASN A 645 -17.17 -8.06 13.04
C ASN A 645 -17.26 -6.94 11.98
N PRO A 646 -18.35 -6.87 11.19
CA PRO A 646 -18.54 -5.81 10.19
C PRO A 646 -18.41 -4.39 10.75
N SER A 647 -18.75 -4.17 12.03
CA SER A 647 -18.62 -2.87 12.70
C SER A 647 -17.16 -2.40 12.78
N SER A 648 -16.21 -3.32 12.90
CA SER A 648 -14.77 -3.00 12.86
C SER A 648 -14.34 -2.44 11.50
N CYS A 649 -15.09 -2.77 10.44
CA CYS A 649 -14.88 -2.34 9.08
C CYS A 649 -15.75 -1.12 8.71
N ASN A 650 -16.27 -0.37 9.68
CA ASN A 650 -17.14 0.78 9.46
C ASN A 650 -18.48 0.43 8.78
N VAL A 651 -19.00 -0.78 9.01
CA VAL A 651 -20.33 -1.20 8.56
C VAL A 651 -21.27 -1.32 9.75
N VAL A 652 -22.28 -0.49 9.77
CA VAL A 652 -23.28 -0.44 10.83
C VAL A 652 -24.39 -1.44 10.57
N GLY A 653 -24.81 -2.18 11.59
CA GLY A 653 -25.91 -3.13 11.45
C GLY A 653 -25.58 -4.30 10.50
N GLY A 654 -24.30 -4.61 10.35
CA GLY A 654 -23.83 -5.79 9.63
C GLY A 654 -23.69 -6.99 10.57
N ARG A 655 -24.15 -8.16 10.14
CA ARG A 655 -23.79 -9.46 10.73
C ARG A 655 -22.99 -10.30 9.77
N HIS A 656 -22.07 -11.08 10.32
CA HIS A 656 -21.30 -12.08 9.59
C HIS A 656 -21.98 -13.45 9.62
N PHE A 657 -21.89 -14.20 8.53
CA PHE A 657 -22.26 -15.61 8.47
C PHE A 657 -21.48 -16.32 7.38
N ASN A 658 -21.44 -17.66 7.46
CA ASN A 658 -20.81 -18.49 6.44
C ASN A 658 -21.85 -19.33 5.71
N ILE A 659 -21.61 -19.57 4.42
CA ILE A 659 -22.33 -20.59 3.65
C ILE A 659 -21.35 -21.68 3.26
N ALA A 660 -21.67 -22.93 3.59
CA ALA A 660 -20.90 -24.09 3.16
C ALA A 660 -21.71 -24.94 2.19
N PHE A 661 -21.09 -25.38 1.09
CA PHE A 661 -21.70 -26.30 0.13
C PHE A 661 -20.62 -27.13 -0.57
N GLN A 662 -21.03 -28.27 -1.14
CA GLN A 662 -20.15 -29.08 -1.97
C GLN A 662 -20.15 -28.52 -3.40
N SER A 663 -18.99 -28.07 -3.89
CA SER A 663 -18.88 -27.57 -5.27
C SER A 663 -18.97 -28.71 -6.27
N VAL A 664 -19.87 -28.59 -7.24
CA VAL A 664 -19.96 -29.48 -8.40
C VAL A 664 -18.87 -29.14 -9.43
N VAL A 665 -18.41 -27.89 -9.42
CA VAL A 665 -17.37 -27.39 -10.33
C VAL A 665 -15.97 -27.87 -9.91
N ASP A 666 -15.63 -27.71 -8.63
CA ASP A 666 -14.29 -28.02 -8.10
C ASP A 666 -14.23 -29.36 -7.35
N SER A 667 -15.35 -30.05 -7.17
CA SER A 667 -15.46 -31.33 -6.43
C SER A 667 -14.91 -31.26 -5.00
N CYS A 668 -15.00 -30.10 -4.33
CA CYS A 668 -14.53 -29.90 -2.96
C CYS A 668 -15.52 -29.06 -2.12
N PRO A 669 -15.44 -29.13 -0.78
CA PRO A 669 -16.22 -28.27 0.08
C PRO A 669 -15.78 -26.80 -0.06
N ILE A 670 -16.73 -25.92 -0.34
CA ILE A 670 -16.53 -24.47 -0.40
C ILE A 670 -17.26 -23.83 0.78
N LYS A 671 -16.56 -22.94 1.48
CA LYS A 671 -17.07 -22.06 2.53
C LYS A 671 -16.94 -20.62 2.03
N LEU A 672 -18.04 -19.89 1.99
CA LEU A 672 -18.08 -18.48 1.65
C LEU A 672 -18.28 -17.65 2.91
N GLY A 673 -17.43 -16.64 3.13
CA GLY A 673 -17.65 -15.60 4.12
C GLY A 673 -18.61 -14.53 3.57
N ALA A 674 -19.67 -14.22 4.32
CA ALA A 674 -20.73 -13.32 3.89
C ALA A 674 -21.17 -12.36 5.00
N TRP A 675 -21.69 -11.21 4.59
CA TRP A 675 -22.30 -10.19 5.44
C TRP A 675 -23.75 -9.94 5.05
N HIS A 676 -24.62 -9.80 6.05
CA HIS A 676 -25.95 -9.22 5.91
C HIS A 676 -25.95 -7.88 6.62
N ILE A 677 -26.19 -6.81 5.86
CA ILE A 677 -26.19 -5.43 6.33
C ILE A 677 -27.63 -4.91 6.26
N VAL A 678 -28.14 -4.42 7.39
CA VAL A 678 -29.53 -3.95 7.45
C VAL A 678 -29.71 -2.52 6.95
N PRO A 679 -30.92 -2.15 6.50
CA PRO A 679 -31.26 -0.78 6.14
C PRO A 679 -31.19 0.20 7.33
N CYS A 680 -31.00 1.49 7.04
CA CYS A 680 -30.93 2.54 8.06
C CYS A 680 -32.19 2.61 8.94
N SER A 681 -33.38 2.32 8.39
CA SER A 681 -34.62 2.30 9.19
C SER A 681 -34.56 1.35 10.39
N MET A 682 -33.73 0.31 10.33
CA MET A 682 -33.59 -0.73 11.34
C MET A 682 -32.51 -0.46 12.38
N PHE A 683 -31.69 0.60 12.24
CA PHE A 683 -30.56 0.84 13.13
C PHE A 683 -30.98 0.91 14.60
N ARG A 684 -32.09 1.60 14.90
CA ARG A 684 -32.63 1.67 16.28
C ARG A 684 -32.92 0.29 16.86
N GLU A 685 -33.44 -0.62 16.07
CA GLU A 685 -33.76 -1.98 16.52
C GLU A 685 -32.51 -2.82 16.74
N VAL A 686 -31.50 -2.67 15.89
CA VAL A 686 -30.21 -3.35 16.04
C VAL A 686 -29.45 -2.88 17.28
N PHE A 687 -29.46 -1.56 17.55
CA PHE A 687 -28.75 -0.99 18.70
C PHE A 687 -29.43 -1.25 20.05
N VAL A 688 -30.66 -1.76 20.09
CA VAL A 688 -31.42 -2.03 21.34
C VAL A 688 -31.23 -3.47 21.83
N ILE A 689 -30.77 -4.39 20.97
CA ILE A 689 -30.65 -5.82 21.30
C ILE A 689 -29.27 -6.09 21.91
N ARG A 690 -29.26 -6.77 23.07
CA ARG A 690 -28.11 -6.90 23.98
C ARG A 690 -27.29 -8.19 23.86
N ASP A 691 -27.67 -9.13 22.99
CA ASP A 691 -26.98 -10.42 22.86
C ASP A 691 -26.75 -10.74 21.38
N TYR A 692 -25.48 -10.87 20.97
CA TYR A 692 -25.08 -11.04 19.55
C TYR A 692 -25.69 -12.31 18.92
N LEU A 693 -25.87 -13.38 19.69
CA LEU A 693 -26.56 -14.60 19.22
C LEU A 693 -28.06 -14.34 18.99
N SER A 694 -28.67 -13.48 19.80
CA SER A 694 -30.06 -13.02 19.62
C SER A 694 -30.20 -12.01 18.47
N VAL A 695 -29.15 -11.20 18.22
CA VAL A 695 -29.09 -10.25 17.09
C VAL A 695 -29.05 -11.02 15.78
N ASP A 696 -28.21 -12.04 15.63
CA ASP A 696 -28.12 -12.81 14.39
C ASP A 696 -29.44 -13.49 14.02
N ALA A 697 -30.05 -14.17 14.99
CA ALA A 697 -31.35 -14.80 14.82
C ALA A 697 -32.45 -13.78 14.50
N ARG A 698 -32.46 -12.62 15.19
CA ARG A 698 -33.42 -11.56 14.92
C ARG A 698 -33.20 -10.92 13.56
N LEU A 699 -31.98 -10.57 13.19
CA LEU A 699 -31.67 -10.00 11.87
C LEU A 699 -32.04 -10.93 10.73
N HIS A 700 -31.86 -12.24 10.92
CA HIS A 700 -32.36 -13.23 9.96
C HIS A 700 -33.90 -13.32 9.95
N GLN A 701 -34.56 -13.24 11.11
CA GLN A 701 -36.02 -13.19 11.19
C GLN A 701 -36.61 -11.92 10.56
N GLU A 702 -35.91 -10.79 10.67
CA GLU A 702 -36.29 -9.54 10.02
C GLU A 702 -36.13 -9.64 8.50
N LEU A 703 -35.06 -10.26 8.01
CA LEU A 703 -34.91 -10.55 6.57
C LEU A 703 -36.08 -11.42 6.05
N LYS A 704 -36.61 -12.34 6.87
CA LYS A 704 -37.83 -13.12 6.51
C LYS A 704 -39.10 -12.27 6.43
N ARG A 705 -39.20 -11.21 7.23
CA ARG A 705 -40.41 -10.36 7.34
C ARG A 705 -40.36 -9.11 6.47
N THR A 706 -39.17 -8.71 6.04
CA THR A 706 -38.96 -7.43 5.38
C THR A 706 -39.73 -7.29 4.08
N GLN A 707 -40.18 -6.07 3.81
CA GLN A 707 -40.70 -5.64 2.51
C GLN A 707 -39.74 -4.67 1.81
N ASN A 708 -38.63 -4.34 2.48
CA ASN A 708 -37.58 -3.53 1.89
C ASN A 708 -36.87 -4.32 0.80
N THR A 709 -36.38 -3.62 -0.22
CA THR A 709 -35.60 -4.23 -1.29
C THR A 709 -34.34 -4.88 -0.71
N VAL A 710 -33.98 -6.06 -1.24
CA VAL A 710 -32.76 -6.78 -0.87
C VAL A 710 -31.81 -6.78 -2.06
N VAL A 711 -30.58 -6.34 -1.85
CA VAL A 711 -29.51 -6.36 -2.84
C VAL A 711 -28.56 -7.50 -2.54
N LEU A 712 -28.39 -8.43 -3.49
CA LEU A 712 -27.27 -9.37 -3.50
C LEU A 712 -26.11 -8.72 -4.27
N TYR A 713 -25.07 -8.31 -3.55
CA TYR A 713 -23.92 -7.60 -4.12
C TYR A 713 -22.80 -8.57 -4.53
N CYS A 714 -22.53 -8.62 -5.83
CA CYS A 714 -21.49 -9.39 -6.49
C CYS A 714 -20.31 -8.46 -6.81
N HIS A 715 -19.21 -8.59 -6.07
CA HIS A 715 -18.09 -7.66 -6.17
C HIS A 715 -17.20 -7.86 -7.41
N GLY A 716 -16.42 -6.84 -7.77
CA GLY A 716 -15.46 -6.89 -8.88
C GLY A 716 -14.19 -7.71 -8.58
N ASN A 717 -13.25 -7.71 -9.54
CA ASN A 717 -11.95 -8.35 -9.36
C ASN A 717 -11.15 -7.67 -8.22
N SER A 718 -10.14 -8.38 -7.71
CA SER A 718 -9.28 -7.94 -6.59
C SER A 718 -10.00 -7.69 -5.25
N ASN A 719 -9.22 -7.57 -4.18
CA ASN A 719 -9.64 -7.22 -2.82
C ASN A 719 -10.78 -8.12 -2.30
N HIS A 720 -11.62 -7.62 -1.39
CA HIS A 720 -12.62 -8.40 -0.67
C HIS A 720 -13.82 -7.50 -0.26
N ARG A 721 -14.88 -8.07 0.31
CA ARG A 721 -16.13 -7.39 0.66
C ARG A 721 -15.96 -6.15 1.52
N ALA A 722 -14.86 -6.08 2.28
CA ALA A 722 -14.50 -4.96 3.15
C ALA A 722 -13.61 -3.88 2.51
N SER A 723 -13.43 -3.86 1.18
CA SER A 723 -12.63 -2.82 0.52
C SER A 723 -13.34 -1.44 0.59
N PRO A 724 -12.61 -0.31 0.72
CA PRO A 724 -13.20 1.00 1.04
C PRO A 724 -14.35 1.46 0.13
N HIS A 725 -14.21 1.32 -1.19
CA HIS A 725 -15.26 1.75 -2.12
C HIS A 725 -16.55 0.90 -2.01
N ARG A 726 -16.41 -0.40 -1.67
CA ARG A 726 -17.57 -1.29 -1.45
C ARG A 726 -18.29 -0.94 -0.17
N LEU A 727 -17.54 -0.64 0.89
CA LEU A 727 -18.10 -0.15 2.15
C LEU A 727 -18.94 1.11 1.93
N GLN A 728 -18.43 2.06 1.14
CA GLN A 728 -19.15 3.27 0.78
C GLN A 728 -20.43 2.98 -0.02
N MET A 729 -20.37 2.04 -0.98
CA MET A 729 -21.56 1.60 -1.71
C MET A 729 -22.60 0.94 -0.80
N TYR A 730 -22.19 0.15 0.19
CA TYR A 730 -23.14 -0.43 1.16
C TYR A 730 -23.89 0.65 1.93
N LYS A 731 -23.22 1.75 2.31
CA LYS A 731 -23.88 2.89 2.97
C LYS A 731 -24.96 3.52 2.07
N VAL A 732 -24.68 3.68 0.78
CA VAL A 732 -25.67 4.15 -0.20
C VAL A 732 -26.90 3.23 -0.22
N PHE A 733 -26.70 1.91 -0.19
CA PHE A 733 -27.83 0.96 -0.10
C PHE A 733 -28.59 1.08 1.23
N GLN A 734 -27.90 1.27 2.35
CA GLN A 734 -28.54 1.46 3.66
C GLN A 734 -29.40 2.73 3.68
N GLU A 735 -28.91 3.83 3.10
CA GLU A 735 -29.63 5.11 2.95
C GLU A 735 -30.85 4.98 2.03
N LEU A 736 -30.76 4.15 0.98
CA LEU A 736 -31.89 3.75 0.13
C LEU A 736 -32.87 2.79 0.84
N ASN A 737 -32.58 2.46 2.10
CA ASN A 737 -33.35 1.56 2.93
C ASN A 737 -33.41 0.12 2.40
N PHE A 738 -32.29 -0.36 1.82
CA PHE A 738 -32.16 -1.74 1.34
C PHE A 738 -31.43 -2.63 2.35
N HIS A 739 -31.75 -3.92 2.33
CA HIS A 739 -30.86 -4.94 2.90
C HIS A 739 -29.75 -5.24 1.90
N VAL A 740 -28.52 -5.41 2.38
CA VAL A 740 -27.38 -5.81 1.53
C VAL A 740 -26.90 -7.18 1.97
N ILE A 741 -26.88 -8.13 1.05
CA ILE A 741 -26.20 -9.41 1.18
C ILE A 741 -24.95 -9.34 0.31
N THR A 742 -23.77 -9.41 0.91
CA THR A 742 -22.49 -9.41 0.18
C THR A 742 -21.62 -10.55 0.68
N PHE A 743 -20.71 -11.03 -0.15
CA PHE A 743 -19.88 -12.20 0.16
C PHE A 743 -18.56 -12.11 -0.60
N ASP A 744 -17.55 -12.86 -0.18
CA ASP A 744 -16.32 -13.05 -0.96
C ASP A 744 -16.38 -14.37 -1.74
N TYR A 745 -16.04 -14.34 -3.03
CA TYR A 745 -15.94 -15.56 -3.83
C TYR A 745 -14.85 -16.51 -3.32
N ARG A 746 -14.89 -17.77 -3.74
CA ARG A 746 -13.78 -18.72 -3.50
C ARG A 746 -12.46 -18.11 -3.96
N GLY A 747 -11.43 -18.22 -3.12
CA GLY A 747 -10.11 -17.63 -3.36
C GLY A 747 -9.96 -16.16 -2.97
N TYR A 748 -10.99 -15.52 -2.39
CA TYR A 748 -10.97 -14.14 -1.88
C TYR A 748 -11.29 -14.08 -0.39
N GLY A 749 -10.85 -12.99 0.27
CA GLY A 749 -11.17 -12.72 1.67
C GLY A 749 -10.85 -13.88 2.62
N ASP A 750 -11.84 -14.26 3.42
CA ASP A 750 -11.84 -15.41 4.34
C ASP A 750 -12.64 -16.63 3.79
N SER A 751 -13.04 -16.60 2.51
CA SER A 751 -13.65 -17.73 1.81
C SER A 751 -12.61 -18.80 1.46
N THR A 752 -13.05 -20.04 1.20
CA THR A 752 -12.14 -21.17 0.91
C THR A 752 -11.15 -20.81 -0.19
N HIS A 753 -9.87 -21.08 0.09
CA HIS A 753 -8.78 -20.75 -0.82
C HIS A 753 -8.67 -21.77 -1.96
N VAL A 754 -9.55 -21.64 -2.95
CA VAL A 754 -9.54 -22.42 -4.20
C VAL A 754 -9.33 -21.48 -5.38
N ARG A 755 -8.76 -22.03 -6.46
CA ARG A 755 -8.45 -21.32 -7.70
C ARG A 755 -9.75 -20.85 -8.38
N PRO A 756 -9.98 -19.54 -8.56
CA PRO A 756 -11.24 -19.05 -9.12
C PRO A 756 -11.34 -19.36 -10.63
N THR A 757 -12.57 -19.65 -11.07
CA THR A 757 -13.00 -19.79 -12.47
C THR A 757 -14.37 -19.14 -12.59
N GLU A 758 -14.81 -18.77 -13.80
CA GLU A 758 -16.15 -18.20 -13.98
C GLU A 758 -17.24 -19.10 -13.42
N ARG A 759 -17.22 -20.39 -13.78
CA ARG A 759 -18.19 -21.37 -13.27
C ARG A 759 -18.16 -21.46 -11.75
N GLY A 760 -16.97 -21.42 -11.14
CA GLY A 760 -16.83 -21.43 -9.68
C GLY A 760 -17.43 -20.19 -9.02
N VAL A 761 -17.13 -18.98 -9.50
CA VAL A 761 -17.67 -17.75 -8.89
C VAL A 761 -19.17 -17.56 -9.16
N VAL A 762 -19.68 -18.09 -10.28
CA VAL A 762 -21.13 -18.15 -10.56
C VAL A 762 -21.83 -19.16 -9.65
N GLU A 763 -21.19 -20.30 -9.37
CA GLU A 763 -21.68 -21.27 -8.40
C GLU A 763 -21.71 -20.69 -6.98
N ASP A 764 -20.70 -19.88 -6.61
CA ASP A 764 -20.68 -19.15 -5.34
C ASP A 764 -21.87 -18.17 -5.24
N ALA A 765 -22.11 -17.39 -6.31
CA ALA A 765 -23.24 -16.47 -6.38
C ALA A 765 -24.59 -17.19 -6.28
N LEU A 766 -24.72 -18.35 -6.94
CA LEU A 766 -25.92 -19.18 -6.86
C LEU A 766 -26.15 -19.71 -5.44
N ALA A 767 -25.11 -20.17 -4.75
CA ALA A 767 -25.21 -20.63 -3.36
C ALA A 767 -25.71 -19.51 -2.44
N MET A 768 -25.19 -18.30 -2.61
CA MET A 768 -25.63 -17.11 -1.90
C MET A 768 -27.06 -16.70 -2.24
N TYR A 769 -27.43 -16.72 -3.53
CA TYR A 769 -28.77 -16.39 -3.98
C TYR A 769 -29.80 -17.37 -3.43
N ALA A 770 -29.48 -18.66 -3.43
CA ALA A 770 -30.37 -19.68 -2.88
C ALA A 770 -30.60 -19.52 -1.39
N TRP A 771 -29.51 -19.31 -0.63
CA TRP A 771 -29.63 -19.00 0.79
C TRP A 771 -30.47 -17.75 1.03
N LEU A 772 -30.32 -16.71 0.20
CA LEU A 772 -31.15 -15.51 0.30
C LEU A 772 -32.63 -15.84 0.06
N ILE A 773 -32.96 -16.60 -0.99
CA ILE A 773 -34.34 -17.00 -1.26
C ILE A 773 -34.92 -17.79 -0.09
N GLU A 774 -34.19 -18.78 0.42
CA GLU A 774 -34.57 -19.60 1.59
C GLU A 774 -34.68 -18.76 2.88
N SER A 775 -33.97 -17.63 2.95
CA SER A 775 -34.01 -16.67 4.05
C SER A 775 -35.12 -15.63 3.92
N THR A 776 -35.91 -15.64 2.85
CA THR A 776 -37.04 -14.72 2.63
C THR A 776 -38.39 -15.46 2.65
N ASN A 777 -39.48 -14.75 2.89
CA ASN A 777 -40.81 -15.35 2.87
C ASN A 777 -41.31 -15.54 1.43
N GLU A 778 -41.56 -16.80 1.04
CA GLU A 778 -42.04 -17.16 -0.29
C GLU A 778 -43.36 -16.48 -0.70
N LYS A 779 -44.29 -16.28 0.25
CA LYS A 779 -45.62 -15.71 -0.04
C LYS A 779 -45.60 -14.20 -0.24
N ASN A 780 -44.66 -13.51 0.41
CA ASN A 780 -44.56 -12.06 0.37
C ASN A 780 -43.10 -11.62 0.21
N ARG A 781 -42.48 -12.12 -0.86
CA ARG A 781 -41.06 -11.90 -1.14
C ARG A 781 -40.77 -10.42 -1.40
N PRO A 782 -39.73 -9.84 -0.79
CA PRO A 782 -39.29 -8.49 -1.15
C PRO A 782 -38.79 -8.44 -2.60
N VAL A 783 -38.61 -7.23 -3.12
CA VAL A 783 -37.91 -7.04 -4.39
C VAL A 783 -36.45 -7.45 -4.21
N ILE A 784 -35.98 -8.44 -4.96
CA ILE A 784 -34.59 -8.92 -4.90
C ILE A 784 -33.84 -8.46 -6.15
N ILE A 785 -32.77 -7.70 -5.93
CA ILE A 785 -31.90 -7.17 -6.98
C ILE A 785 -30.54 -7.82 -6.86
N ILE A 786 -30.00 -8.34 -7.97
CA ILE A 786 -28.60 -8.73 -8.02
C ILE A 786 -27.81 -7.55 -8.56
N TRP A 787 -26.86 -7.06 -7.79
CA TRP A 787 -26.01 -5.93 -8.14
C TRP A 787 -24.60 -6.43 -8.41
N GLY A 788 -24.13 -6.33 -9.64
CA GLY A 788 -22.76 -6.66 -10.01
C GLY A 788 -21.92 -5.40 -10.20
N HIS A 789 -20.68 -5.40 -9.70
CA HIS A 789 -19.69 -4.35 -9.97
C HIS A 789 -18.50 -4.92 -10.76
N SER A 790 -18.11 -4.26 -11.85
CA SER A 790 -16.97 -4.67 -12.68
C SER A 790 -17.07 -6.15 -13.10
N LEU A 791 -16.12 -7.02 -12.76
CA LEU A 791 -16.22 -8.48 -12.97
C LEU A 791 -17.52 -9.10 -12.45
N GLY A 792 -18.04 -8.61 -11.32
CA GLY A 792 -19.28 -9.08 -10.72
C GLY A 792 -20.52 -8.84 -11.60
N THR A 793 -20.47 -7.93 -12.57
CA THR A 793 -21.53 -7.70 -13.56
C THR A 793 -21.76 -8.93 -14.43
N ALA A 794 -20.67 -9.55 -14.90
CA ALA A 794 -20.72 -10.74 -15.72
C ALA A 794 -21.17 -11.96 -14.89
N VAL A 795 -20.74 -12.05 -13.62
CA VAL A 795 -21.18 -13.11 -12.67
C VAL A 795 -22.69 -13.01 -12.42
N ALA A 796 -23.19 -11.82 -12.12
CA ALA A 796 -24.61 -11.56 -11.89
C ALA A 796 -25.46 -11.90 -13.11
N ALA A 797 -25.04 -11.46 -14.30
CA ALA A 797 -25.73 -11.74 -15.55
C ALA A 797 -25.74 -13.25 -15.87
N ASN A 798 -24.60 -13.93 -15.72
CA ASN A 798 -24.48 -15.37 -15.97
C ASN A 798 -25.40 -16.17 -15.03
N MET A 799 -25.34 -15.90 -13.73
CA MET A 799 -26.19 -16.57 -12.74
C MET A 799 -27.67 -16.37 -13.04
N ALA A 800 -28.10 -15.15 -13.37
CA ALA A 800 -29.50 -14.85 -13.69
C ALA A 800 -29.95 -15.54 -14.99
N ALA A 801 -29.10 -15.57 -16.01
CA ALA A 801 -29.39 -16.18 -17.31
C ALA A 801 -29.47 -17.70 -17.26
N ASN A 802 -28.58 -18.33 -16.49
CA ASN A 802 -28.43 -19.79 -16.43
C ASN A 802 -29.07 -20.39 -15.17
N LEU A 803 -29.89 -19.63 -14.43
CA LEU A 803 -30.46 -20.05 -13.15
C LEU A 803 -31.12 -21.45 -13.18
N PRO A 804 -31.95 -21.81 -14.18
CA PRO A 804 -32.56 -23.14 -14.22
C PRO A 804 -31.54 -24.28 -14.37
N GLU A 805 -30.58 -24.09 -15.26
CA GLU A 805 -29.54 -25.08 -15.55
C GLU A 805 -28.58 -25.25 -14.37
N LEU A 806 -28.19 -24.15 -13.75
CA LEU A 806 -27.38 -24.12 -12.55
C LEU A 806 -28.07 -24.85 -11.38
N CYS A 807 -29.37 -24.64 -11.18
CA CYS A 807 -30.13 -25.38 -10.17
C CYS A 807 -30.15 -26.89 -10.48
N ARG A 808 -30.44 -27.24 -11.73
CA ARG A 808 -30.47 -28.64 -12.18
C ARG A 808 -29.13 -29.36 -11.94
N CYS A 809 -28.01 -28.69 -12.25
CA CYS A 809 -26.67 -29.24 -12.06
C CYS A 809 -26.31 -29.49 -10.59
N GLN A 810 -26.89 -28.72 -9.67
CA GLN A 810 -26.74 -28.90 -8.23
C GLN A 810 -27.77 -29.84 -7.61
N GLY A 811 -28.64 -30.46 -8.42
CA GLY A 811 -29.72 -31.32 -7.92
C GLY A 811 -30.74 -30.58 -7.05
N ARG A 812 -30.88 -29.27 -7.22
CA ARG A 812 -31.77 -28.43 -6.41
C ARG A 812 -33.03 -28.02 -7.17
N ALA A 813 -34.09 -27.72 -6.42
CA ALA A 813 -35.32 -27.18 -6.99
C ALA A 813 -35.07 -25.82 -7.68
N LEU A 814 -35.85 -25.53 -8.72
CA LEU A 814 -35.73 -24.27 -9.46
C LEU A 814 -36.01 -23.08 -8.54
N LEU A 815 -34.99 -22.23 -8.37
CA LEU A 815 -35.13 -20.99 -7.62
C LEU A 815 -35.93 -19.96 -8.42
N PRO A 816 -36.73 -19.10 -7.77
CA PRO A 816 -37.39 -17.99 -8.43
C PRO A 816 -36.40 -17.03 -9.10
N SER A 817 -36.77 -16.48 -10.26
CA SER A 817 -35.95 -15.46 -10.93
C SER A 817 -35.82 -14.19 -10.07
N PRO A 818 -34.65 -13.50 -10.14
CA PRO A 818 -34.46 -12.21 -9.51
C PRO A 818 -35.41 -11.16 -10.13
N ASP A 819 -35.74 -10.13 -9.36
CA ASP A 819 -36.65 -9.08 -9.82
C ASP A 819 -35.97 -8.09 -10.76
N ALA A 820 -34.66 -7.88 -10.59
CA ALA A 820 -33.83 -7.10 -11.49
C ALA A 820 -32.34 -7.43 -11.35
N VAL A 821 -31.56 -7.01 -12.35
CA VAL A 821 -30.09 -6.99 -12.30
C VAL A 821 -29.60 -5.58 -12.51
N VAL A 822 -28.71 -5.11 -11.64
CA VAL A 822 -28.01 -3.83 -11.80
C VAL A 822 -26.54 -4.12 -12.11
N LEU A 823 -26.04 -3.50 -13.17
CA LEU A 823 -24.67 -3.63 -13.63
C LEU A 823 -23.93 -2.32 -13.47
N GLU A 824 -22.98 -2.27 -12.53
CA GLU A 824 -22.13 -1.13 -12.26
C GLU A 824 -20.75 -1.30 -12.93
N ALA A 825 -20.39 -0.36 -13.79
CA ALA A 825 -19.20 -0.39 -14.63
C ALA A 825 -19.02 -1.72 -15.42
N PRO A 826 -20.04 -2.20 -16.16
CA PRO A 826 -19.93 -3.47 -16.88
C PRO A 826 -19.10 -3.38 -18.14
N PHE A 827 -18.58 -4.54 -18.54
CA PHE A 827 -18.14 -4.82 -19.90
C PHE A 827 -19.13 -5.75 -20.59
N ASN A 828 -19.19 -5.71 -21.92
CA ASN A 828 -20.14 -6.51 -22.69
C ASN A 828 -19.71 -7.98 -22.83
N ASN A 829 -18.41 -8.24 -23.01
CA ASN A 829 -17.81 -9.58 -22.90
C ASN A 829 -16.31 -9.46 -22.59
N LEU A 830 -15.70 -10.50 -22.01
CA LEU A 830 -14.30 -10.45 -21.60
C LEU A 830 -13.32 -10.22 -22.77
N PRO A 831 -13.48 -10.83 -23.97
CA PRO A 831 -12.61 -10.56 -25.10
C PRO A 831 -12.55 -9.08 -25.50
N ASP A 832 -13.70 -8.40 -25.58
CA ASP A 832 -13.77 -6.96 -25.89
C ASP A 832 -13.14 -6.09 -24.78
N GLU A 833 -13.30 -6.49 -23.51
CA GLU A 833 -12.65 -5.86 -22.37
C GLU A 833 -11.13 -5.99 -22.45
N ILE A 834 -10.62 -7.20 -22.69
CA ILE A 834 -9.18 -7.45 -22.87
C ILE A 834 -8.67 -6.63 -24.06
N GLU A 835 -9.37 -6.59 -25.20
CA GLU A 835 -8.93 -5.81 -26.36
C GLU A 835 -8.88 -4.30 -26.09
N SER A 836 -9.80 -3.79 -25.27
CA SER A 836 -9.91 -2.37 -24.94
C SER A 836 -9.01 -1.95 -23.77
N HIS A 837 -8.53 -2.91 -22.97
CA HIS A 837 -7.72 -2.68 -21.78
C HIS A 837 -6.40 -1.95 -22.12
N PRO A 838 -5.93 -0.99 -21.29
CA PRO A 838 -4.71 -0.23 -21.56
C PRO A 838 -3.48 -1.11 -21.86
N PHE A 839 -3.33 -2.25 -21.18
CA PHE A 839 -2.26 -3.22 -21.44
C PHE A 839 -2.22 -3.70 -22.90
N SER A 840 -3.39 -3.98 -23.49
CA SER A 840 -3.50 -4.50 -24.84
C SER A 840 -3.08 -3.50 -25.90
N LYS A 841 -3.26 -2.20 -25.64
CA LYS A 841 -2.78 -1.14 -26.53
C LYS A 841 -1.25 -1.20 -26.70
N PHE A 842 -0.51 -1.58 -25.66
CA PHE A 842 0.95 -1.72 -25.71
C PHE A 842 1.43 -2.93 -26.53
N VAL A 843 0.62 -3.97 -26.70
CA VAL A 843 1.00 -5.21 -27.42
C VAL A 843 0.23 -5.41 -28.74
N SER A 844 -0.71 -4.52 -29.05
CA SER A 844 -1.59 -4.60 -30.24
C SER A 844 -0.87 -4.51 -31.59
N TRP A 845 0.38 -4.06 -31.62
CA TRP A 845 1.21 -3.97 -32.83
C TRP A 845 1.71 -5.34 -33.32
N LEU A 846 1.57 -6.42 -32.53
CA LEU A 846 1.97 -7.77 -32.93
C LEU A 846 0.94 -8.40 -33.90
N PRO A 847 1.34 -8.96 -35.05
CA PRO A 847 0.39 -9.53 -36.04
C PRO A 847 -0.52 -10.64 -35.48
N TYR A 848 -0.04 -11.43 -34.53
CA TYR A 848 -0.77 -12.51 -33.85
C TYR A 848 -1.26 -12.11 -32.44
N TYR A 849 -1.32 -10.80 -32.13
CA TYR A 849 -1.81 -10.28 -30.83
C TYR A 849 -3.19 -10.87 -30.49
N LYS A 850 -4.14 -10.85 -31.44
CA LYS A 850 -5.48 -11.40 -31.20
C LYS A 850 -5.43 -12.89 -30.90
N ASP A 851 -4.63 -13.67 -31.62
CA ASP A 851 -4.49 -15.12 -31.39
C ASP A 851 -3.78 -15.47 -30.07
N THR A 852 -2.93 -14.59 -29.54
CA THR A 852 -2.09 -14.86 -28.36
C THR A 852 -2.66 -14.26 -27.09
N PHE A 853 -3.24 -13.06 -27.13
CA PHE A 853 -3.73 -12.33 -25.95
C PHE A 853 -5.25 -12.26 -25.83
N VAL A 854 -6.01 -12.37 -26.93
CA VAL A 854 -7.49 -12.28 -26.89
C VAL A 854 -8.13 -13.67 -27.00
N LYS A 855 -7.72 -14.48 -28.00
CA LYS A 855 -8.28 -15.79 -28.29
C LYS A 855 -8.22 -16.79 -27.13
N PRO A 856 -7.21 -16.82 -26.24
CA PRO A 856 -7.24 -17.72 -25.08
C PRO A 856 -8.47 -17.54 -24.19
N PHE A 857 -9.00 -16.31 -24.10
CA PHE A 857 -10.22 -16.01 -23.34
C PHE A 857 -11.50 -16.44 -24.07
N THR A 858 -11.47 -16.56 -25.40
CA THR A 858 -12.57 -17.17 -26.17
C THR A 858 -12.54 -18.69 -26.19
N ALA A 859 -11.35 -19.29 -26.09
CA ALA A 859 -11.16 -20.73 -26.24
C ALA A 859 -11.30 -21.50 -24.90
N SER A 860 -11.20 -20.81 -23.77
CA SER A 860 -11.29 -21.43 -22.45
C SER A 860 -12.65 -21.19 -21.80
N PRO A 861 -13.35 -22.24 -21.34
CA PRO A 861 -14.58 -22.08 -20.56
C PRO A 861 -14.31 -21.55 -19.13
N GLU A 862 -13.05 -21.34 -18.74
CA GLU A 862 -12.69 -20.81 -17.42
C GLU A 862 -12.99 -19.31 -17.26
N TYR A 863 -13.14 -18.57 -18.37
CA TYR A 863 -13.31 -17.11 -18.40
C TYR A 863 -14.21 -16.62 -19.55
N ALA A 864 -15.31 -17.30 -19.87
CA ALA A 864 -16.15 -16.93 -21.01
C ALA A 864 -16.74 -15.51 -20.85
N PHE A 865 -17.31 -15.20 -19.67
CA PHE A 865 -17.87 -13.92 -19.25
C PHE A 865 -18.53 -13.16 -20.41
N THR A 866 -19.52 -13.79 -21.04
CA THR A 866 -20.28 -13.24 -22.18
C THR A 866 -21.54 -12.52 -21.71
N THR A 867 -21.38 -11.44 -20.94
CA THR A 867 -22.47 -10.64 -20.34
C THR A 867 -23.58 -10.30 -21.33
N ASP A 868 -23.22 -9.93 -22.56
CA ASP A 868 -24.15 -9.62 -23.64
C ASP A 868 -25.02 -10.81 -24.03
N GLN A 869 -24.45 -12.00 -24.23
CA GLN A 869 -25.19 -13.22 -24.53
C GLN A 869 -26.11 -13.64 -23.38
N TYR A 870 -25.62 -13.54 -22.14
CA TYR A 870 -26.41 -13.86 -20.95
C TYR A 870 -27.64 -12.96 -20.83
N LEU A 871 -27.49 -11.65 -21.01
CA LEU A 871 -28.64 -10.75 -20.92
C LEU A 871 -29.61 -10.88 -22.09
N CYS A 872 -29.14 -11.24 -23.29
CA CYS A 872 -30.01 -11.53 -24.43
C CYS A 872 -30.90 -12.76 -24.21
N SER A 873 -30.48 -13.73 -23.39
CA SER A 873 -31.30 -14.91 -23.07
C SER A 873 -32.38 -14.65 -22.02
N VAL A 874 -32.35 -13.50 -21.34
CA VAL A 874 -33.34 -13.08 -20.33
C VAL A 874 -34.02 -11.74 -20.66
N PRO A 875 -34.73 -11.63 -21.80
CA PRO A 875 -35.31 -10.35 -22.27
C PRO A 875 -36.41 -9.79 -21.35
N ASN A 876 -36.95 -10.61 -20.44
CA ASN A 876 -38.00 -10.24 -19.49
C ASN A 876 -37.47 -9.80 -18.12
N LEU A 877 -36.15 -9.79 -17.94
CA LEU A 877 -35.49 -9.35 -16.71
C LEU A 877 -35.19 -7.84 -16.78
N PRO A 878 -35.71 -7.02 -15.85
CA PRO A 878 -35.32 -5.62 -15.76
C PRO A 878 -33.80 -5.46 -15.54
N VAL A 879 -33.17 -4.57 -16.30
CA VAL A 879 -31.72 -4.31 -16.22
C VAL A 879 -31.43 -2.82 -16.14
N LEU A 880 -30.60 -2.43 -15.18
CA LEU A 880 -30.02 -1.09 -15.08
C LEU A 880 -28.51 -1.17 -15.29
N ILE A 881 -27.97 -0.36 -16.19
CA ILE A 881 -26.55 -0.20 -16.43
C ILE A 881 -26.13 1.18 -15.91
N LEU A 882 -25.16 1.21 -14.99
CA LEU A 882 -24.58 2.40 -14.40
C LEU A 882 -23.10 2.48 -14.82
N HIS A 883 -22.68 3.58 -15.43
CA HIS A 883 -21.28 3.70 -15.89
C HIS A 883 -20.77 5.14 -15.90
N SER A 884 -19.54 5.38 -15.47
CA SER A 884 -18.91 6.70 -15.60
C SER A 884 -18.20 6.87 -16.95
N LYS A 885 -18.46 7.97 -17.67
CA LYS A 885 -17.69 8.33 -18.87
C LYS A 885 -16.20 8.61 -18.56
N GLY A 886 -15.86 8.84 -17.28
CA GLY A 886 -14.50 9.00 -16.79
C GLY A 886 -13.78 7.70 -16.39
N ASP A 887 -14.43 6.54 -16.54
CA ASP A 887 -13.85 5.25 -16.21
C ASP A 887 -12.59 4.95 -17.06
N LYS A 888 -11.46 4.75 -16.39
CA LYS A 888 -10.15 4.46 -16.99
C LYS A 888 -9.81 2.96 -16.98
N VAL A 889 -10.62 2.17 -16.29
CA VAL A 889 -10.45 0.71 -16.15
C VAL A 889 -11.29 0.02 -17.21
N VAL A 890 -12.61 0.18 -17.14
CA VAL A 890 -13.57 -0.38 -18.11
C VAL A 890 -14.10 0.74 -19.00
N PRO A 891 -13.76 0.77 -20.29
CA PRO A 891 -14.19 1.83 -21.19
C PRO A 891 -15.72 1.93 -21.35
N PHE A 892 -16.28 3.14 -21.22
CA PHE A 892 -17.72 3.41 -21.31
C PHE A 892 -18.39 2.89 -22.59
N ASN A 893 -17.66 2.83 -23.70
CA ASN A 893 -18.17 2.28 -24.97
C ASN A 893 -18.58 0.80 -24.87
N LEU A 894 -17.99 0.02 -23.95
CA LEU A 894 -18.39 -1.37 -23.75
C LEU A 894 -19.77 -1.48 -23.10
N ALA A 895 -20.10 -0.60 -22.15
CA ALA A 895 -21.45 -0.52 -21.59
C ALA A 895 -22.49 -0.07 -22.62
N VAL A 896 -22.13 0.87 -23.52
CA VAL A 896 -22.99 1.27 -24.64
C VAL A 896 -23.21 0.11 -25.61
N LYS A 897 -22.15 -0.65 -25.94
CA LYS A 897 -22.21 -1.84 -26.79
C LYS A 897 -23.10 -2.92 -26.16
N LEU A 898 -22.95 -3.17 -24.86
CA LEU A 898 -23.80 -4.07 -24.09
C LEU A 898 -25.28 -3.64 -24.16
N HIS A 899 -25.57 -2.38 -23.81
CA HIS A 899 -26.92 -1.85 -23.81
C HIS A 899 -27.58 -2.01 -25.19
N THR A 900 -26.87 -1.63 -26.25
CA THR A 900 -27.38 -1.68 -27.63
C THR A 900 -27.75 -3.11 -28.03
N LYS A 901 -26.84 -4.06 -27.80
CA LYS A 901 -27.07 -5.48 -28.13
C LYS A 901 -28.22 -6.10 -27.33
N VAL A 902 -28.35 -5.76 -26.05
CA VAL A 902 -29.48 -6.22 -25.22
C VAL A 902 -30.78 -5.56 -25.67
N ALA A 903 -30.78 -4.28 -26.02
CA ALA A 903 -31.96 -3.58 -26.52
C ALA A 903 -32.48 -4.20 -27.82
N GLU A 904 -31.60 -4.54 -28.75
CA GLU A 904 -31.93 -5.22 -30.02
C GLU A 904 -32.58 -6.58 -29.79
N SER A 905 -32.18 -7.30 -28.74
CA SER A 905 -32.78 -8.60 -28.40
C SER A 905 -34.16 -8.51 -27.73
N ARG A 906 -34.57 -7.32 -27.26
CA ARG A 906 -35.85 -7.13 -26.55
C ARG A 906 -36.98 -6.74 -27.49
N LYS A 907 -38.16 -7.35 -27.30
CA LYS A 907 -39.40 -6.95 -28.00
C LYS A 907 -39.84 -5.54 -27.54
N LYS A 908 -40.64 -4.83 -28.37
CA LYS A 908 -41.17 -3.47 -28.09
C LYS A 908 -41.93 -3.33 -26.75
N LEU A 909 -42.43 -4.43 -26.18
CA LEU A 909 -43.11 -4.51 -24.87
C LEU A 909 -42.27 -5.27 -23.82
N GLY A 910 -40.95 -5.10 -23.87
CA GLY A 910 -39.98 -5.79 -23.01
C GLY A 910 -39.83 -5.19 -21.62
N ALA A 911 -39.12 -5.91 -20.75
CA ALA A 911 -38.80 -5.42 -19.41
C ALA A 911 -37.94 -4.14 -19.48
N PRO A 912 -37.95 -3.30 -18.43
CA PRO A 912 -37.11 -2.10 -18.36
C PRO A 912 -35.63 -2.39 -18.65
N LEU A 913 -35.05 -1.62 -19.56
CA LEU A 913 -33.61 -1.58 -19.85
C LEU A 913 -33.18 -0.12 -19.76
N VAL A 914 -32.38 0.23 -18.77
CA VAL A 914 -32.00 1.62 -18.50
C VAL A 914 -30.48 1.73 -18.48
N LEU A 915 -29.92 2.66 -19.24
CA LEU A 915 -28.52 3.08 -19.14
C LEU A 915 -28.45 4.47 -18.51
N ARG A 916 -27.75 4.60 -17.39
CA ARG A 916 -27.39 5.88 -16.78
C ARG A 916 -25.88 6.08 -16.84
N ALA A 917 -25.48 7.16 -17.49
CA ALA A 917 -24.08 7.53 -17.65
C ALA A 917 -23.76 8.76 -16.79
N PHE A 918 -22.62 8.74 -16.10
CA PHE A 918 -22.12 9.86 -15.31
C PHE A 918 -21.04 10.63 -16.10
N ASP A 919 -21.10 11.96 -16.10
CA ASP A 919 -20.20 12.79 -16.91
C ASP A 919 -18.77 12.88 -16.36
N LYS A 920 -17.80 13.02 -17.27
CA LYS A 920 -16.36 13.03 -16.96
C LYS A 920 -15.93 14.18 -16.04
N GLY A 921 -16.70 15.27 -15.98
CA GLY A 921 -16.42 16.46 -15.17
C GLY A 921 -16.62 16.27 -13.66
N LEU A 922 -17.31 15.20 -13.24
CA LEU A 922 -17.64 14.94 -11.83
C LEU A 922 -16.53 14.24 -11.03
N GLY A 923 -15.38 13.92 -11.67
CA GLY A 923 -14.28 13.20 -11.01
C GLY A 923 -14.56 11.73 -10.70
N LEU A 924 -15.71 11.20 -11.10
CA LEU A 924 -16.16 9.83 -10.84
C LEU A 924 -15.37 8.83 -11.69
N GLY A 925 -14.60 7.95 -11.05
CA GLY A 925 -13.87 6.83 -11.68
C GLY A 925 -14.60 5.49 -11.58
N HIS A 926 -13.87 4.40 -11.84
CA HIS A 926 -14.39 3.01 -11.84
C HIS A 926 -15.04 2.56 -10.51
N ASN A 927 -14.50 3.06 -9.39
CA ASN A 927 -14.88 2.64 -8.03
C ASN A 927 -15.68 3.72 -7.27
N ASN A 928 -15.91 4.88 -7.88
CA ASN A 928 -16.39 6.08 -7.17
C ASN A 928 -17.83 6.45 -7.52
N LEU A 929 -18.60 5.55 -8.13
CA LEU A 929 -20.01 5.83 -8.44
C LEU A 929 -20.84 6.08 -7.17
N CYS A 930 -20.44 5.51 -6.03
CA CYS A 930 -21.06 5.77 -4.73
C CYS A 930 -20.97 7.23 -4.27
N ASP A 931 -20.04 8.01 -4.82
CA ASP A 931 -19.88 9.44 -4.51
C ASP A 931 -20.80 10.33 -5.37
N ALA A 932 -21.51 9.77 -6.34
CA ALA A 932 -22.36 10.52 -7.27
C ALA A 932 -23.68 10.94 -6.61
N PRO A 933 -24.03 12.25 -6.59
CA PRO A 933 -25.25 12.72 -5.95
C PRO A 933 -26.53 12.18 -6.61
N GLU A 934 -26.53 11.95 -7.93
CA GLU A 934 -27.71 11.44 -8.64
C GLU A 934 -27.91 9.92 -8.50
N LEU A 935 -26.93 9.17 -7.98
CA LEU A 935 -27.00 7.71 -7.90
C LEU A 935 -28.26 7.24 -7.17
N LYS A 936 -28.54 7.82 -5.99
CA LYS A 936 -29.71 7.47 -5.18
C LYS A 936 -31.03 7.68 -5.93
N SER A 937 -31.15 8.78 -6.66
CA SER A 937 -32.34 9.04 -7.49
C SER A 937 -32.50 8.02 -8.61
N PHE A 938 -31.43 7.72 -9.36
CA PHE A 938 -31.48 6.76 -10.46
C PHE A 938 -31.84 5.34 -10.01
N VAL A 939 -31.32 4.91 -8.87
CA VAL A 939 -31.66 3.61 -8.29
C VAL A 939 -33.12 3.59 -7.82
N THR A 940 -33.59 4.64 -7.17
CA THR A 940 -34.99 4.76 -6.70
C THR A 940 -35.99 4.72 -7.87
N ASP A 941 -35.70 5.46 -8.94
CA ASP A 941 -36.52 5.46 -10.17
C ASP A 941 -36.59 4.07 -10.79
N PHE A 942 -35.45 3.39 -10.90
CA PHE A 942 -35.38 2.05 -11.47
C PHE A 942 -36.14 1.02 -10.62
N VAL A 943 -35.98 1.05 -9.29
CA VAL A 943 -36.72 0.16 -8.38
C VAL A 943 -38.23 0.38 -8.50
N THR A 944 -38.67 1.63 -8.71
CA THR A 944 -40.08 1.95 -8.98
C THR A 944 -40.57 1.33 -10.28
N GLN A 945 -39.78 1.40 -11.36
CA GLN A 945 -40.08 0.73 -12.62
C GLN A 945 -40.16 -0.79 -12.48
N VAL A 946 -39.26 -1.40 -11.69
CA VAL A 946 -39.26 -2.85 -11.41
C VAL A 946 -40.53 -3.26 -10.68
N LYS A 947 -40.94 -2.50 -9.65
CA LYS A 947 -42.21 -2.76 -8.94
C LYS A 947 -43.41 -2.67 -9.89
N GLY A 948 -43.46 -1.63 -10.73
CA GLY A 948 -44.50 -1.49 -11.76
C GLY A 948 -44.52 -2.65 -12.76
N TRP A 949 -43.35 -3.08 -13.23
CA TRP A 949 -43.20 -4.24 -14.13
C TRP A 949 -43.68 -5.54 -13.48
N ASN A 950 -43.36 -5.75 -12.20
CA ASN A 950 -43.80 -6.93 -11.46
C ASN A 950 -45.33 -6.97 -11.29
N GLU A 951 -45.98 -5.83 -11.07
CA GLU A 951 -47.44 -5.74 -11.05
C GLU A 951 -48.07 -5.95 -12.43
N LEU A 952 -47.47 -5.41 -13.50
CA LEU A 952 -47.89 -5.65 -14.88
C LEU A 952 -47.86 -7.13 -15.26
N LYS A 953 -46.79 -7.87 -14.88
CA LYS A 953 -46.68 -9.32 -15.11
C LYS A 953 -47.79 -10.12 -14.44
N LYS A 954 -48.30 -9.65 -13.29
CA LYS A 954 -49.41 -10.31 -12.57
C LYS A 954 -50.77 -10.07 -13.26
N SER A 955 -50.93 -8.98 -14.01
CA SER A 955 -52.19 -8.61 -14.67
C SER A 955 -52.64 -9.63 -15.74
N LYS A 956 -53.95 -9.94 -15.77
CA LYS A 956 -54.56 -10.84 -16.77
C LYS A 956 -54.39 -10.33 -18.21
N SER A 957 -54.43 -9.01 -18.41
CA SER A 957 -54.31 -8.38 -19.74
C SER A 957 -52.93 -8.60 -20.37
N PHE A 958 -51.88 -8.57 -19.55
CA PHE A 958 -50.50 -8.81 -20.01
C PHE A 958 -50.30 -10.26 -20.45
N ARG A 959 -50.83 -11.23 -19.68
CA ARG A 959 -50.80 -12.66 -20.04
C ARG A 959 -51.49 -12.94 -21.37
N LEU A 960 -52.67 -12.35 -21.61
CA LEU A 960 -53.40 -12.45 -22.87
C LEU A 960 -52.64 -11.85 -24.06
N LYS A 961 -52.03 -10.67 -23.89
CA LYS A 961 -51.22 -10.02 -24.94
C LYS A 961 -49.94 -10.78 -25.27
N GLN A 962 -49.30 -11.43 -24.30
CA GLN A 962 -48.11 -12.26 -24.53
C GLN A 962 -48.46 -13.54 -25.30
N SER A 963 -49.61 -14.16 -25.01
CA SER A 963 -50.11 -15.33 -25.75
C SER A 963 -50.43 -15.02 -27.21
N LEU A 964 -51.01 -13.85 -27.50
CA LEU A 964 -51.32 -13.39 -28.86
C LEU A 964 -50.09 -12.99 -29.70
N LEU A 965 -48.94 -12.74 -29.07
CA LEU A 965 -47.66 -12.45 -29.74
C LEU A 965 -46.83 -13.71 -30.01
N HIS A 966 -47.29 -14.88 -29.53
CA HIS A 966 -46.67 -16.19 -29.73
C HIS A 966 -47.45 -17.08 -30.72
N LEU A 967 -48.71 -16.75 -30.98
CA LEU A 967 -49.47 -17.13 -32.18
C LEU A 967 -49.06 -16.21 -33.33
#